data_AF-A0A929K1Q6-F1
#
_entry.id   AF-A0A929K1Q6-F1
#
_cell.length_a   1.000
_cell.length_b   1.000
_cell.length_c   1.000
_cell.angle_alpha   90.00
_cell.angle_beta   90.00
_cell.angle_gamma   90.00
#
_symmetry.space_group_name_H-M   'P 1'
#
loop_
_entity.id
_entity.type
_entity.pdbx_description
1 polymer ?
#
loop_
_entity_poly.entity_id
_entity_poly.type
_entity_poly.pdbx_seq_one_letter_code
_entity_poly.pdbx_strand_id
1 'polypeptide(L)'
;MITRQSNLVLALGITLLGILAGGNSVNAQTTAPQVNLIPYPQSVVKGLGVFSINSKTQITLPAGKKYLQEAELLNALITNGSGKALTYGAASANVIQFVTDNTITADEGYKLNISTQKVTLSAKTAAGIFRGVETLRQLLPESVEQTGKSGALTLPVVQIADQPAYAWRGLHLDVSRHFFSVDYLKKYIDRLALYKFNKLHLHLTDDQGWRIEIKKYPKLTEFGAWRTFNNQDSACIEKSKDNPDFAIDPKHIIKRDGKTLYGGFYTQAQMKDVIAYATKRHIDIIPEIDMPGHMMAAINNYPFLSCAGGSKWGELFTTPICPCSETTYEFAENVYKEIFALFPSKYIHIGGDEVDRTSWGESEACKAMMAKEGIKTSAELQSYFINRMEKFFNKNGKKLIGWDEILEDGISSTAVVMYWRSWVPNAPIKAAKNGNKVIMTPGEPLYFDNDPDQNSVYNVYHFNPVPKKLNKQEAANIIGAQANLWSERIPTENRADYMVFPRMTALAEVLWTNKKDYKGYQERLLKQYPRLDAMHVNYRLPDFTELVESSVFTDETTLSVNKPLAGLKIFYTTDGSLPTQQSTELTGSLKITQSQNIRLVAYTASGIRGDLYNLKYVKQALAEPVNKTSLQAGLAVRYFPAFYKKTTLIPDTAKNQALTVSTVTVPKEATAPSFGLKYKGYVDIPTDGVYTFYLTCDDGGVLKIADRLVVDNEAMHSAIEKSGQVALKKGLQPFELNFLEGGGGYALKLLYTKDGSAPAEIPASWLKH
;
A
#
# COMPACT_ATOMS: atom_id res chain seq x y z
N MET A 1 101.44 2.64 18.50
CA MET A 1 101.66 4.10 18.68
C MET A 1 100.27 4.72 18.86
N ILE A 2 99.89 5.40 19.95
CA ILE A 2 100.49 6.62 20.56
C ILE A 2 100.31 7.78 19.57
N THR A 3 99.60 8.89 19.79
CA THR A 3 98.93 9.55 20.96
C THR A 3 97.70 10.37 20.41
N ARG A 4 96.73 11.03 21.10
CA ARG A 4 96.34 11.41 22.49
C ARG A 4 94.82 11.86 22.43
N GLN A 5 94.04 12.31 23.42
CA GLN A 5 94.12 12.56 24.88
C GLN A 5 92.70 12.49 25.51
N SER A 6 92.56 12.49 26.84
CA SER A 6 91.28 12.42 27.57
C SER A 6 91.04 13.61 28.51
N ASN A 7 89.77 13.93 28.81
CA ASN A 7 89.17 14.43 30.07
C ASN A 7 87.70 14.82 29.78
N LEU A 8 86.62 14.37 30.43
CA LEU A 8 86.27 14.00 31.82
C LEU A 8 85.63 15.15 32.64
N VAL A 9 84.30 15.16 32.72
CA VAL A 9 83.48 15.80 33.78
C VAL A 9 82.27 14.87 34.08
N LEU A 10 81.75 14.91 35.31
CA LEU A 10 80.75 13.98 35.86
C LEU A 10 79.55 14.74 36.46
N ALA A 11 78.31 14.22 36.33
CA ALA A 11 77.16 14.64 37.14
C ALA A 11 76.02 13.58 37.16
N LEU A 12 75.32 13.45 38.28
CA LEU A 12 74.07 12.67 38.47
C LEU A 12 72.98 13.62 39.00
N GLY A 13 71.70 13.46 38.62
CA GLY A 13 70.66 14.45 38.95
C GLY A 13 69.19 14.08 38.65
N ILE A 14 68.72 12.97 39.24
CA ILE A 14 67.32 12.56 39.58
C ILE A 14 66.10 13.43 39.11
N THR A 15 65.12 12.78 38.44
CA THR A 15 63.71 13.20 38.12
C THR A 15 63.52 14.37 37.13
N LEU A 16 62.42 14.52 36.37
CA LEU A 16 61.00 14.19 36.62
C LEU A 16 60.18 13.91 35.32
N LEU A 17 59.01 13.25 35.46
CA LEU A 17 57.87 13.07 34.52
C LEU A 17 58.10 13.12 32.99
N GLY A 18 57.86 11.99 32.31
CA GLY A 18 57.54 11.93 30.88
C GLY A 18 56.03 11.80 30.63
N ILE A 19 55.44 12.67 29.81
CA ILE A 19 54.05 12.57 29.35
C ILE A 19 54.03 12.21 27.86
N LEU A 20 53.40 11.08 27.52
CA LEU A 20 53.25 10.58 26.15
C LEU A 20 52.12 11.32 25.41
N ALA A 21 52.47 12.38 24.68
CA ALA A 21 51.57 13.04 23.72
C ALA A 21 51.52 12.28 22.38
N GLY A 22 51.06 11.02 22.41
CA GLY A 22 50.87 10.18 21.23
C GLY A 22 49.71 10.66 20.35
N GLY A 23 49.99 11.59 19.43
CA GLY A 23 49.00 12.19 18.54
C GLY A 23 48.43 11.22 17.49
N ASN A 24 47.51 10.35 17.91
CA ASN A 24 46.74 9.46 17.02
C ASN A 24 45.95 10.27 15.99
N SER A 25 46.55 10.46 14.82
CA SER A 25 45.91 11.08 13.65
C SER A 25 44.92 10.07 13.08
N VAL A 26 43.67 10.15 13.54
CA VAL A 26 42.58 9.30 13.03
C VAL A 26 42.33 9.68 11.57
N ASN A 27 42.95 8.93 10.66
CA ASN A 27 42.63 8.95 9.25
C ASN A 27 41.19 8.43 9.06
N ALA A 28 40.23 9.35 9.16
CA ALA A 28 38.84 9.08 8.82
C ALA A 28 38.78 8.67 7.35
N GLN A 29 38.64 7.36 7.09
CA GLN A 29 38.49 6.83 5.75
C GLN A 29 37.24 7.45 5.12
N THR A 30 37.45 8.35 4.16
CA THR A 30 36.40 9.02 3.39
C THR A 30 35.74 8.03 2.43
N THR A 31 34.91 7.16 3.00
CA THR A 31 34.08 6.22 2.25
C THR A 31 33.09 6.98 1.37
N ALA A 32 32.86 6.46 0.16
CA ALA A 32 31.92 7.08 -0.77
C ALA A 32 30.50 7.04 -0.18
N PRO A 33 29.75 8.16 -0.20
CA PRO A 33 28.50 8.30 0.54
C PRO A 33 27.43 7.29 0.08
N GLN A 34 26.57 6.88 1.01
CA GLN A 34 25.39 6.11 0.66
C GLN A 34 24.35 7.02 -0.02
N VAL A 35 23.72 6.49 -1.07
CA VAL A 35 22.76 7.21 -1.93
C VAL A 35 21.44 6.46 -1.82
N ASN A 36 20.63 6.84 -0.84
CA ASN A 36 19.49 6.05 -0.37
C ASN A 36 18.16 6.43 -1.05
N LEU A 37 18.25 6.69 -2.35
CA LEU A 37 17.15 7.20 -3.18
C LEU A 37 16.10 6.12 -3.46
N ILE A 38 14.82 6.50 -3.38
CA ILE A 38 13.69 5.71 -3.90
C ILE A 38 12.75 6.64 -4.67
N PRO A 39 12.51 6.44 -5.97
CA PRO A 39 13.12 5.40 -6.81
C PRO A 39 14.60 5.66 -7.08
N TYR A 40 15.35 4.57 -7.24
CA TYR A 40 16.78 4.56 -7.49
C TYR A 40 17.11 4.92 -8.95
N PRO A 41 18.07 5.82 -9.22
CA PRO A 41 18.30 6.29 -10.58
C PRO A 41 18.76 5.25 -11.60
N GLN A 42 18.57 5.57 -12.88
CA GLN A 42 19.08 4.77 -13.99
C GLN A 42 20.61 4.68 -14.01
N SER A 43 21.33 5.75 -13.63
CA SER A 43 22.78 5.73 -13.40
C SER A 43 23.17 6.59 -12.19
N VAL A 44 24.11 6.10 -11.37
CA VAL A 44 24.68 6.78 -10.20
C VAL A 44 26.19 6.51 -10.13
N VAL A 45 27.00 7.57 -10.17
CA VAL A 45 28.45 7.52 -9.91
C VAL A 45 28.74 8.33 -8.65
N LYS A 46 29.21 7.67 -7.60
CA LYS A 46 29.54 8.30 -6.31
C LYS A 46 30.96 8.89 -6.36
N GLY A 47 31.15 10.08 -5.77
CA GLY A 47 32.47 10.67 -5.55
C GLY A 47 32.74 10.87 -4.05
N LEU A 48 33.82 11.60 -3.73
CA LEU A 48 34.22 11.89 -2.35
C LEU A 48 33.90 13.34 -1.96
N GLY A 49 33.54 13.54 -0.69
CA GLY A 49 33.19 14.84 -0.12
C GLY A 49 31.72 15.23 -0.27
N VAL A 50 31.41 16.47 0.12
CA VAL A 50 30.06 17.05 0.12
C VAL A 50 30.05 18.48 -0.41
N PHE A 51 28.92 18.92 -0.94
CA PHE A 51 28.59 20.33 -1.18
C PHE A 51 27.77 20.84 0.01
N SER A 52 28.21 21.93 0.66
CA SER A 52 27.54 22.49 1.84
C SER A 52 26.75 23.74 1.48
N ILE A 53 25.42 23.66 1.54
CA ILE A 53 24.52 24.80 1.32
C ILE A 53 24.66 25.76 2.51
N ASN A 54 24.81 27.05 2.22
CA ASN A 54 25.09 28.10 3.19
C ASN A 54 24.51 29.45 2.74
N SER A 55 24.60 30.48 3.58
CA SER A 55 24.05 31.82 3.29
C SER A 55 24.68 32.57 2.11
N LYS A 56 25.81 32.08 1.57
CA LYS A 56 26.43 32.58 0.33
C LYS A 56 26.10 31.72 -0.89
N THR A 57 25.35 30.63 -0.74
CA THR A 57 24.96 29.76 -1.86
C THR A 57 23.92 30.46 -2.73
N GLN A 58 24.15 30.49 -4.03
CA GLN A 58 23.21 31.09 -5.00
C GLN A 58 22.48 30.02 -5.82
N ILE A 59 21.30 30.38 -6.33
CA ILE A 59 20.62 29.67 -7.40
C ILE A 59 20.84 30.42 -8.72
N THR A 60 21.15 29.70 -9.79
CA THR A 60 21.31 30.25 -11.15
C THR A 60 20.37 29.55 -12.12
N LEU A 61 19.69 30.34 -12.97
CA LEU A 61 18.71 29.88 -13.94
C LEU A 61 19.20 30.13 -15.38
N PRO A 62 18.67 29.41 -16.38
CA PRO A 62 18.81 29.77 -17.79
C PRO A 62 18.18 31.15 -18.11
N ALA A 63 18.54 31.69 -19.27
CA ALA A 63 17.97 32.93 -19.79
C ALA A 63 16.42 32.93 -19.79
N GLY A 64 15.82 34.11 -19.60
CA GLY A 64 14.37 34.26 -19.47
C GLY A 64 13.77 33.70 -18.17
N LYS A 65 14.59 33.35 -17.17
CA LYS A 65 14.18 32.68 -15.92
C LYS A 65 13.43 31.35 -16.17
N LYS A 66 13.80 30.60 -17.22
CA LYS A 66 13.29 29.24 -17.43
C LYS A 66 13.53 28.41 -16.15
N TYR A 67 12.57 27.59 -15.75
CA TYR A 67 12.61 26.79 -14.52
C TYR A 67 12.57 27.56 -13.19
N LEU A 68 12.12 28.82 -13.19
CA LEU A 68 11.93 29.59 -11.95
C LEU A 68 11.02 28.85 -10.95
N GLN A 69 9.95 28.23 -11.42
CA GLN A 69 8.96 27.54 -10.58
C GLN A 69 9.54 26.33 -9.83
N GLU A 70 10.36 25.51 -10.50
CA GLU A 70 11.05 24.39 -9.87
C GLU A 70 12.14 24.86 -8.90
N ALA A 71 12.81 25.96 -9.23
CA ALA A 71 13.80 26.57 -8.35
C ALA A 71 13.18 27.23 -7.11
N GLU A 72 11.98 27.82 -7.22
CA GLU A 72 11.21 28.35 -6.10
C GLU A 72 10.79 27.22 -5.13
N LEU A 73 10.40 26.05 -5.65
CA LEU A 73 10.09 24.87 -4.82
C LEU A 73 11.34 24.34 -4.10
N LEU A 74 12.48 24.25 -4.78
CA LEU A 74 13.76 23.90 -4.14
C LEU A 74 14.18 24.94 -3.09
N ASN A 75 13.98 26.24 -3.36
CA ASN A 75 14.36 27.30 -2.46
C ASN A 75 13.43 27.36 -1.22
N ALA A 76 12.13 27.09 -1.38
CA ALA A 76 11.19 26.94 -0.26
C ALA A 76 11.59 25.78 0.66
N LEU A 77 11.95 24.62 0.07
CA LEU A 77 12.48 23.48 0.82
C LEU A 77 13.76 23.82 1.59
N ILE A 78 14.73 24.49 0.94
CA ILE A 78 15.97 24.94 1.61
C ILE A 78 15.68 25.98 2.71
N THR A 79 14.71 26.87 2.49
CA THR A 79 14.26 27.85 3.49
C THR A 79 13.67 27.16 4.72
N ASN A 80 12.90 26.07 4.54
CA ASN A 80 12.30 25.30 5.63
C ASN A 80 13.37 24.74 6.58
N GLY A 81 14.39 24.07 6.02
CA GLY A 81 15.47 23.43 6.79
C GLY A 81 16.61 24.36 7.27
N SER A 82 16.74 25.58 6.74
CA SER A 82 17.81 26.53 7.12
C SER A 82 17.32 27.85 7.71
N GLY A 83 16.01 28.10 7.69
CA GLY A 83 15.39 29.37 8.09
C GLY A 83 15.64 30.54 7.12
N LYS A 84 16.35 30.34 5.99
CA LYS A 84 16.69 31.42 5.04
C LYS A 84 16.65 30.96 3.59
N ALA A 85 16.03 31.78 2.73
CA ALA A 85 16.05 31.58 1.29
C ALA A 85 17.44 31.89 0.70
N LEU A 86 17.83 31.11 -0.31
CA LEU A 86 18.99 31.39 -1.16
C LEU A 86 18.67 32.54 -2.12
N THR A 87 19.71 33.30 -2.49
CA THR A 87 19.57 34.38 -3.48
C THR A 87 19.74 33.86 -4.90
N TYR A 88 19.00 34.46 -5.84
CA TYR A 88 19.23 34.25 -7.27
C TYR A 88 20.36 35.16 -7.75
N GLY A 89 21.24 34.65 -8.62
CA GLY A 89 22.39 35.42 -9.09
C GLY A 89 23.11 34.82 -10.30
N ALA A 90 24.44 34.87 -10.28
CA ALA A 90 25.32 34.47 -11.39
C ALA A 90 26.66 33.87 -10.92
N ALA A 91 26.76 33.42 -9.67
CA ALA A 91 27.99 32.85 -9.12
C ALA A 91 28.48 31.60 -9.90
N SER A 92 29.80 31.49 -10.06
CA SER A 92 30.46 30.35 -10.72
C SER A 92 30.74 29.17 -9.79
N ALA A 93 30.81 29.42 -8.49
CA ALA A 93 31.05 28.45 -7.42
C ALA A 93 30.17 28.78 -6.19
N ASN A 94 30.00 27.82 -5.28
CA ASN A 94 28.98 27.83 -4.22
C ASN A 94 27.57 28.08 -4.81
N VAL A 95 27.21 27.30 -5.82
CA VAL A 95 26.04 27.56 -6.66
C VAL A 95 25.26 26.29 -6.99
N ILE A 96 23.93 26.42 -7.03
CA ILE A 96 23.00 25.45 -7.60
C ILE A 96 22.57 25.98 -8.97
N GLN A 97 23.00 25.34 -10.05
CA GLN A 97 22.72 25.77 -11.42
C GLN A 97 21.68 24.88 -12.10
N PHE A 98 20.64 25.51 -12.64
CA PHE A 98 19.64 24.90 -13.50
C PHE A 98 20.04 25.14 -14.97
N VAL A 99 19.99 24.09 -15.81
CA VAL A 99 20.48 24.12 -17.19
C VAL A 99 19.44 23.50 -18.14
N THR A 100 19.26 24.10 -19.32
CA THR A 100 18.55 23.43 -20.42
C THR A 100 19.53 22.54 -21.17
N ASP A 101 19.27 21.24 -21.20
CA ASP A 101 20.05 20.26 -21.94
C ASP A 101 19.15 19.55 -22.97
N ASN A 102 19.29 19.94 -24.23
CA ASN A 102 18.53 19.40 -25.35
C ASN A 102 19.02 18.01 -25.82
N THR A 103 20.11 17.47 -25.27
CA THR A 103 20.57 16.09 -25.56
C THR A 103 19.75 15.04 -24.83
N ILE A 104 18.98 15.43 -23.80
CA ILE A 104 18.11 14.55 -23.04
C ILE A 104 16.80 14.39 -23.80
N THR A 105 16.55 13.19 -24.33
CA THR A 105 15.41 12.91 -25.20
C THR A 105 14.09 12.75 -24.44
N ALA A 106 14.11 12.03 -23.32
CA ALA A 106 12.95 11.76 -22.46
C ALA A 106 12.45 13.03 -21.75
N ASP A 107 11.14 13.28 -21.78
CA ASP A 107 10.57 14.53 -21.29
C ASP A 107 10.68 14.71 -19.77
N GLU A 108 10.64 13.63 -18.99
CA GLU A 108 10.89 13.64 -17.53
C GLU A 108 12.34 13.27 -17.15
N GLY A 109 13.25 13.19 -18.13
CA GLY A 109 14.67 12.86 -17.90
C GLY A 109 15.51 14.04 -17.42
N TYR A 110 16.56 13.76 -16.65
CA TYR A 110 17.52 14.76 -16.17
C TYR A 110 18.93 14.20 -15.93
N LYS A 111 19.89 15.11 -15.80
CA LYS A 111 21.26 14.86 -15.30
C LYS A 111 21.49 15.74 -14.07
N LEU A 112 22.06 15.19 -13.01
CA LEU A 112 22.39 15.91 -11.77
C LEU A 112 23.85 15.63 -11.41
N ASN A 113 24.67 16.68 -11.37
CA ASN A 113 26.09 16.60 -11.06
C ASN A 113 26.39 17.46 -9.83
N ILE A 114 26.91 16.85 -8.77
CA ILE A 114 27.26 17.51 -7.51
C ILE A 114 28.77 17.36 -7.28
N SER A 115 29.48 18.48 -7.19
CA SER A 115 30.87 18.58 -6.73
C SER A 115 30.95 19.42 -5.46
N THR A 116 32.08 19.38 -4.75
CA THR A 116 32.30 20.18 -3.53
C THR A 116 32.17 21.69 -3.74
N GLN A 117 32.19 22.20 -4.98
CA GLN A 117 32.02 23.62 -5.30
C GLN A 117 30.68 23.96 -5.98
N LYS A 118 29.93 22.98 -6.52
CA LYS A 118 28.79 23.26 -7.41
C LYS A 118 27.80 22.10 -7.53
N VAL A 119 26.51 22.42 -7.54
CA VAL A 119 25.43 21.54 -8.03
C VAL A 119 25.01 22.00 -9.43
N THR A 120 24.86 21.08 -10.38
CA THR A 120 24.35 21.34 -11.73
C THR A 120 23.23 20.36 -12.05
N LEU A 121 22.02 20.86 -12.23
CA LEU A 121 20.82 20.10 -12.60
C LEU A 121 20.41 20.49 -14.03
N SER A 122 20.32 19.51 -14.93
CA SER A 122 20.13 19.71 -16.36
C SER A 122 18.99 18.85 -16.90
N ALA A 123 18.06 19.46 -17.65
CA ALA A 123 16.98 18.73 -18.32
C ALA A 123 16.50 19.47 -19.59
N LYS A 124 15.75 18.78 -20.44
CA LYS A 124 15.05 19.36 -21.61
C LYS A 124 13.82 20.17 -21.18
N THR A 125 13.01 19.62 -20.28
CA THR A 125 11.71 20.17 -19.84
C THR A 125 11.72 20.59 -18.36
N ALA A 126 10.67 21.30 -17.94
CA ALA A 126 10.46 21.66 -16.54
C ALA A 126 10.15 20.43 -15.66
N ALA A 127 9.43 19.43 -16.19
CA ALA A 127 9.16 18.18 -15.48
C ALA A 127 10.45 17.41 -15.17
N GLY A 128 11.39 17.34 -16.13
CA GLY A 128 12.70 16.71 -15.91
C GLY A 128 13.51 17.42 -14.81
N ILE A 129 13.54 18.76 -14.80
CA ILE A 129 14.11 19.53 -13.69
C ILE A 129 13.43 19.15 -12.37
N PHE A 130 12.10 19.11 -12.33
CA PHE A 130 11.35 18.82 -11.10
C PHE A 130 11.67 17.43 -10.51
N ARG A 131 11.80 16.38 -11.34
CA ARG A 131 12.23 15.05 -10.87
C ARG A 131 13.67 15.05 -10.33
N GLY A 132 14.52 15.96 -10.81
CA GLY A 132 15.83 16.26 -10.23
C GLY A 132 15.78 17.05 -8.92
N VAL A 133 14.81 17.96 -8.74
CA VAL A 133 14.56 18.68 -7.48
C VAL A 133 14.11 17.73 -6.37
N GLU A 134 13.17 16.82 -6.64
CA GLU A 134 12.76 15.80 -5.66
C GLU A 134 13.90 14.79 -5.36
N THR A 135 14.85 14.62 -6.29
CA THR A 135 16.09 13.87 -6.01
C THR A 135 17.05 14.64 -5.12
N LEU A 136 17.22 15.95 -5.33
CA LEU A 136 17.97 16.82 -4.42
C LEU A 136 17.37 16.82 -3.02
N ARG A 137 16.03 16.87 -2.91
CA ARG A 137 15.30 16.73 -1.64
C ARG A 137 15.66 15.45 -0.89
N GLN A 138 15.65 14.31 -1.57
CA GLN A 138 16.03 13.02 -0.97
C GLN A 138 17.54 12.92 -0.64
N LEU A 139 18.42 13.65 -1.34
CA LEU A 139 19.85 13.72 -1.04
C LEU A 139 20.21 14.67 0.12
N LEU A 140 19.36 15.65 0.44
CA LEU A 140 19.50 16.50 1.62
C LEU A 140 19.13 15.73 2.90
N PRO A 141 19.65 16.10 4.08
CA PRO A 141 19.24 15.50 5.36
C PRO A 141 17.73 15.65 5.60
N GLU A 142 17.12 14.69 6.30
CA GLU A 142 15.70 14.65 6.62
C GLU A 142 15.21 15.87 7.44
N SER A 143 16.12 16.57 8.13
CA SER A 143 15.82 17.85 8.79
C SER A 143 15.31 18.93 7.83
N VAL A 144 15.53 18.80 6.52
CA VAL A 144 15.02 19.74 5.52
C VAL A 144 13.48 19.75 5.42
N GLU A 145 12.83 18.67 5.84
CA GLU A 145 11.36 18.56 5.86
C GLU A 145 10.75 19.34 7.06
N GLN A 146 11.55 19.72 8.07
CA GLN A 146 11.06 20.30 9.33
C GLN A 146 11.47 21.76 9.53
N THR A 147 10.46 22.64 9.64
CA THR A 147 10.65 24.08 9.79
C THR A 147 11.50 24.43 11.01
N GLY A 148 12.57 25.19 10.79
CA GLY A 148 13.39 25.76 11.86
C GLY A 148 14.38 24.80 12.53
N LYS A 149 14.43 23.51 12.15
CA LYS A 149 15.50 22.60 12.58
C LYS A 149 16.77 22.83 11.77
N SER A 150 17.56 23.82 12.20
CA SER A 150 18.83 24.24 11.59
C SER A 150 19.92 23.15 11.60
N GLY A 151 19.81 22.20 10.67
CA GLY A 151 20.85 21.20 10.37
C GLY A 151 21.85 21.69 9.31
N ALA A 152 23.01 21.03 9.23
CA ALA A 152 23.99 21.30 8.18
C ALA A 152 23.51 20.72 6.83
N LEU A 153 22.81 21.54 6.04
CA LEU A 153 22.32 21.16 4.71
C LEU A 153 23.49 20.84 3.77
N THR A 154 23.76 19.56 3.60
CA THR A 154 24.87 19.03 2.81
C THR A 154 24.35 18.06 1.75
N LEU A 155 25.04 17.99 0.62
CA LEU A 155 24.73 17.10 -0.50
C LEU A 155 25.96 16.26 -0.82
N PRO A 156 25.84 14.92 -1.00
CA PRO A 156 26.96 14.07 -1.37
C PRO A 156 27.46 14.38 -2.77
N VAL A 157 28.78 14.31 -2.99
CA VAL A 157 29.36 14.37 -4.35
C VAL A 157 28.92 13.14 -5.14
N VAL A 158 28.17 13.38 -6.21
CA VAL A 158 27.53 12.33 -7.02
C VAL A 158 27.23 12.86 -8.43
N GLN A 159 27.31 11.98 -9.42
CA GLN A 159 26.78 12.20 -10.77
C GLN A 159 25.63 11.23 -11.00
N ILE A 160 24.50 11.73 -11.49
CA ILE A 160 23.27 10.98 -11.73
C ILE A 160 22.77 11.31 -13.13
N ALA A 161 22.36 10.29 -13.88
CA ALA A 161 21.57 10.44 -15.10
C ALA A 161 20.35 9.53 -14.98
N ASP A 162 19.16 10.09 -15.15
CA ASP A 162 17.93 9.43 -14.72
C ASP A 162 16.72 9.77 -15.61
N GLN A 163 15.80 8.81 -15.74
CA GLN A 163 14.55 8.91 -16.50
C GLN A 163 13.60 7.76 -16.09
N PRO A 164 12.27 7.94 -16.17
CA PRO A 164 11.31 6.89 -15.83
C PRO A 164 11.28 5.78 -16.88
N ALA A 165 11.06 4.54 -16.42
CA ALA A 165 10.77 3.38 -17.27
C ALA A 165 9.37 3.42 -17.89
N TYR A 166 8.37 3.98 -17.17
CA TYR A 166 6.98 4.08 -17.64
C TYR A 166 6.44 5.51 -17.63
N ALA A 167 5.62 5.83 -18.63
CA ALA A 167 5.05 7.16 -18.82
C ALA A 167 3.84 7.43 -17.91
N TRP A 168 3.07 6.40 -17.56
CA TRP A 168 1.99 6.49 -16.56
C TRP A 168 2.49 5.98 -15.22
N ARG A 169 2.46 6.84 -14.20
CA ARG A 169 2.84 6.49 -12.82
C ARG A 169 1.83 7.16 -11.90
N GLY A 170 0.78 6.41 -11.51
CA GLY A 170 -0.33 6.96 -10.75
C GLY A 170 -0.57 6.32 -9.39
N LEU A 171 -1.26 7.05 -8.52
CA LEU A 171 -2.12 6.46 -7.49
C LEU A 171 -3.53 7.01 -7.67
N HIS A 172 -4.51 6.18 -7.31
CA HIS A 172 -5.91 6.55 -7.15
C HIS A 172 -6.22 6.82 -5.68
N LEU A 173 -7.12 7.78 -5.44
CA LEU A 173 -7.72 8.06 -4.13
C LEU A 173 -9.25 8.18 -4.27
N ASP A 174 -9.96 7.28 -3.61
CA ASP A 174 -11.41 7.34 -3.40
C ASP A 174 -11.73 8.37 -2.32
N VAL A 175 -12.29 9.50 -2.73
CA VAL A 175 -12.81 10.54 -1.83
C VAL A 175 -14.32 10.46 -1.65
N SER A 176 -14.96 9.47 -2.30
CA SER A 176 -16.40 9.25 -2.32
C SER A 176 -16.88 8.49 -1.09
N ARG A 177 -16.31 7.29 -0.83
CA ARG A 177 -16.78 6.42 0.27
C ARG A 177 -16.49 7.08 1.61
N HIS A 178 -15.26 7.53 1.85
CA HIS A 178 -14.93 8.50 2.90
C HIS A 178 -14.23 9.72 2.29
N PHE A 179 -14.52 10.91 2.84
CA PHE A 179 -14.11 12.20 2.30
C PHE A 179 -12.82 12.71 2.93
N PHE A 180 -11.95 13.33 2.12
CA PHE A 180 -10.62 13.82 2.51
C PHE A 180 -10.51 15.34 2.34
N SER A 181 -9.74 16.00 3.22
CA SER A 181 -9.59 17.45 3.20
C SER A 181 -8.79 17.96 1.99
N VAL A 182 -9.03 19.21 1.59
CA VAL A 182 -8.26 19.91 0.54
C VAL A 182 -6.76 19.92 0.84
N ASP A 183 -6.40 20.08 2.11
CA ASP A 183 -5.00 20.07 2.54
C ASP A 183 -4.42 18.65 2.57
N TYR A 184 -5.23 17.61 2.79
CA TYR A 184 -4.79 16.23 2.55
C TYR A 184 -4.49 15.97 1.08
N LEU A 185 -5.33 16.41 0.15
CA LEU A 185 -5.04 16.28 -1.29
C LEU A 185 -3.69 16.92 -1.64
N LYS A 186 -3.36 18.09 -1.04
CA LYS A 186 -2.05 18.74 -1.18
C LYS A 186 -0.91 17.88 -0.60
N LYS A 187 -1.02 17.38 0.64
CA LYS A 187 -0.04 16.45 1.25
C LYS A 187 0.17 15.20 0.36
N TYR A 188 -0.91 14.65 -0.19
CA TYR A 188 -0.89 13.48 -1.08
C TYR A 188 -0.13 13.79 -2.38
N ILE A 189 -0.40 14.95 -2.99
CA ILE A 189 0.34 15.47 -4.15
C ILE A 189 1.85 15.65 -3.85
N ASP A 190 2.23 16.17 -2.67
CA ASP A 190 3.64 16.27 -2.26
C ASP A 190 4.33 14.91 -2.11
N ARG A 191 3.59 13.89 -1.67
CA ARG A 191 4.06 12.50 -1.52
C ARG A 191 4.22 11.81 -2.88
N LEU A 192 3.27 12.01 -3.79
CA LEU A 192 3.38 11.57 -5.18
C LEU A 192 4.58 12.20 -5.88
N ALA A 193 4.80 13.50 -5.67
CA ALA A 193 5.95 14.23 -6.19
C ALA A 193 7.30 13.65 -5.69
N LEU A 194 7.45 13.49 -4.38
CA LEU A 194 8.66 12.98 -3.72
C LEU A 194 9.13 11.62 -4.31
N TYR A 195 8.18 10.73 -4.59
CA TYR A 195 8.44 9.41 -5.17
C TYR A 195 8.24 9.36 -6.70
N LYS A 196 8.26 10.53 -7.37
CA LYS A 196 8.27 10.71 -8.83
C LYS A 196 7.06 10.12 -9.59
N PHE A 197 5.91 9.97 -8.95
CA PHE A 197 4.63 9.75 -9.65
C PHE A 197 4.26 10.98 -10.50
N ASN A 198 3.35 10.81 -11.46
CA ASN A 198 2.92 11.89 -12.38
C ASN A 198 1.41 11.89 -12.68
N LYS A 199 0.62 11.07 -11.98
CA LYS A 199 -0.85 11.06 -12.02
C LYS A 199 -1.41 10.98 -10.61
N LEU A 200 -2.49 11.73 -10.36
CA LEU A 200 -3.43 11.48 -9.26
C LEU A 200 -4.77 11.17 -9.91
N HIS A 201 -5.23 9.92 -9.79
CA HIS A 201 -6.59 9.55 -10.17
C HIS A 201 -7.51 9.85 -8.99
N LEU A 202 -8.55 10.66 -9.19
CA LEU A 202 -9.39 11.17 -8.11
C LEU A 202 -10.84 10.78 -8.37
N HIS A 203 -11.31 9.79 -7.61
CA HIS A 203 -12.65 9.24 -7.73
C HIS A 203 -13.63 10.08 -6.92
N LEU A 204 -14.35 10.96 -7.63
CA LEU A 204 -15.12 12.06 -7.05
C LEU A 204 -16.59 11.71 -6.77
N THR A 205 -17.10 10.57 -7.25
CA THR A 205 -18.52 10.24 -7.19
C THR A 205 -18.76 8.73 -7.14
N ASP A 206 -19.49 8.27 -6.14
CA ASP A 206 -20.01 6.90 -6.03
C ASP A 206 -21.41 6.93 -5.38
N ASP A 207 -21.99 5.76 -5.17
CA ASP A 207 -23.27 5.54 -4.53
C ASP A 207 -23.41 6.16 -3.14
N GLN A 208 -22.32 6.24 -2.37
CA GLN A 208 -22.32 6.73 -0.99
C GLN A 208 -21.86 8.20 -0.88
N GLY A 209 -21.61 8.89 -2.00
CA GLY A 209 -21.30 10.32 -2.00
C GLY A 209 -20.97 10.95 -3.36
N TRP A 210 -21.41 12.19 -3.56
CA TRP A 210 -20.97 13.05 -4.67
C TRP A 210 -20.08 14.18 -4.13
N ARG A 211 -18.85 14.32 -4.65
CA ARG A 211 -17.79 15.13 -4.00
C ARG A 211 -17.33 16.37 -4.77
N ILE A 212 -17.90 16.68 -5.93
CA ILE A 212 -17.50 17.85 -6.73
C ILE A 212 -18.68 18.76 -7.10
N GLU A 213 -18.55 20.06 -6.87
CA GLU A 213 -19.58 21.04 -7.21
C GLU A 213 -19.83 21.13 -8.74
N ILE A 214 -21.07 20.87 -9.17
CA ILE A 214 -21.55 21.07 -10.55
C ILE A 214 -22.64 22.16 -10.52
N LYS A 215 -22.41 23.30 -11.15
CA LYS A 215 -23.27 24.50 -11.07
C LYS A 215 -24.64 24.26 -11.68
N LYS A 216 -24.77 23.46 -12.76
CA LYS A 216 -26.07 23.13 -13.35
C LYS A 216 -26.90 22.14 -12.50
N TYR A 217 -26.29 21.41 -11.57
CA TYR A 217 -26.96 20.37 -10.77
C TYR A 217 -26.60 20.47 -9.27
N PRO A 218 -27.01 21.55 -8.58
CA PRO A 218 -26.56 21.84 -7.21
C PRO A 218 -26.95 20.79 -6.17
N LYS A 219 -28.05 20.05 -6.37
CA LYS A 219 -28.49 19.00 -5.43
C LYS A 219 -27.45 17.88 -5.24
N LEU A 220 -26.59 17.66 -6.23
CA LEU A 220 -25.49 16.71 -6.15
C LEU A 220 -24.60 17.01 -4.93
N THR A 221 -24.37 18.29 -4.60
CA THR A 221 -23.55 18.70 -3.45
C THR A 221 -24.36 19.24 -2.24
N GLU A 222 -25.57 19.76 -2.46
CA GLU A 222 -26.46 20.14 -1.34
C GLU A 222 -26.92 18.92 -0.54
N PHE A 223 -27.18 17.80 -1.24
CA PHE A 223 -27.75 16.57 -0.67
C PHE A 223 -26.92 15.33 -1.01
N GLY A 224 -26.53 15.11 -2.27
CA GLY A 224 -25.76 13.93 -2.70
C GLY A 224 -24.37 13.81 -2.06
N ALA A 225 -23.83 14.89 -1.48
CA ALA A 225 -22.61 14.88 -0.69
C ALA A 225 -22.80 14.40 0.77
N TRP A 226 -24.02 14.10 1.22
CA TRP A 226 -24.34 13.90 2.64
C TRP A 226 -25.21 12.66 2.86
N ARG A 227 -24.79 11.77 3.77
CA ARG A 227 -25.50 10.54 4.15
C ARG A 227 -25.69 10.42 5.65
N THR A 228 -26.72 9.70 6.10
CA THR A 228 -26.67 9.06 7.43
C THR A 228 -25.62 7.94 7.41
N PHE A 229 -25.07 7.56 8.57
CA PHE A 229 -24.10 6.47 8.64
C PHE A 229 -24.64 5.18 8.00
N ASN A 230 -23.80 4.54 7.19
CA ASN A 230 -24.07 3.28 6.48
C ASN A 230 -23.28 2.12 7.11
N ASN A 231 -23.23 0.97 6.43
CA ASN A 231 -22.55 -0.24 6.91
C ASN A 231 -21.01 -0.06 6.98
N GLN A 232 -20.42 0.74 6.08
CA GLN A 232 -18.99 1.06 6.01
C GLN A 232 -18.61 1.97 7.20
N ASP A 233 -19.36 3.06 7.40
CA ASP A 233 -19.22 3.97 8.55
C ASP A 233 -19.30 3.18 9.87
N SER A 234 -20.28 2.27 9.98
CA SER A 234 -20.49 1.44 11.17
C SER A 234 -19.33 0.47 11.44
N ALA A 235 -18.75 -0.13 10.40
CA ALA A 235 -17.59 -1.01 10.53
C ALA A 235 -16.32 -0.24 10.95
N CYS A 236 -16.16 1.00 10.49
CA CYS A 236 -15.11 1.91 10.96
C CYS A 236 -15.28 2.26 12.45
N ILE A 237 -16.48 2.63 12.89
CA ILE A 237 -16.80 2.95 14.30
C ILE A 237 -16.55 1.74 15.22
N GLU A 238 -16.80 0.51 14.76
CA GLU A 238 -16.47 -0.69 15.55
C GLU A 238 -14.95 -0.88 15.65
N LYS A 239 -14.21 -0.77 14.54
CA LYS A 239 -12.73 -0.88 14.51
C LYS A 239 -12.04 0.25 15.28
N SER A 240 -12.67 1.43 15.42
CA SER A 240 -12.06 2.58 16.10
C SER A 240 -11.84 2.39 17.61
N LYS A 241 -12.42 1.34 18.20
CA LYS A 241 -12.18 0.94 19.60
C LYS A 241 -10.75 0.48 19.85
N ASP A 242 -10.13 -0.20 18.87
CA ASP A 242 -8.79 -0.80 18.98
C ASP A 242 -7.74 -0.13 18.08
N ASN A 243 -8.16 0.68 17.10
CA ASN A 243 -7.27 1.54 16.33
C ASN A 243 -7.93 2.89 16.00
N PRO A 244 -7.50 4.02 16.61
CA PRO A 244 -8.14 5.32 16.44
C PRO A 244 -8.11 5.86 15.01
N ASP A 245 -7.24 5.36 14.13
CA ASP A 245 -7.21 5.75 12.71
C ASP A 245 -8.50 5.33 11.95
N PHE A 246 -9.34 4.47 12.54
CA PHE A 246 -10.68 4.15 12.02
C PHE A 246 -11.80 5.07 12.55
N ALA A 247 -11.51 6.06 13.40
CA ALA A 247 -12.54 6.97 13.89
C ALA A 247 -13.06 7.88 12.76
N ILE A 248 -14.38 7.99 12.60
CA ILE A 248 -14.98 8.94 11.63
C ILE A 248 -14.61 10.37 12.03
N ASP A 249 -13.94 11.11 11.15
CA ASP A 249 -13.48 12.46 11.45
C ASP A 249 -14.66 13.43 11.73
N PRO A 250 -14.76 14.02 12.93
CA PRO A 250 -15.86 14.92 13.28
C PRO A 250 -15.97 16.16 12.39
N LYS A 251 -14.90 16.58 11.69
CA LYS A 251 -14.95 17.71 10.74
C LYS A 251 -15.81 17.43 9.50
N HIS A 252 -16.19 16.16 9.30
CA HIS A 252 -17.05 15.70 8.21
C HIS A 252 -18.44 15.26 8.71
N ILE A 253 -18.80 15.59 9.95
CA ILE A 253 -20.12 15.33 10.54
C ILE A 253 -20.89 16.64 10.74
N ILE A 254 -22.13 16.70 10.25
CA ILE A 254 -23.06 17.81 10.48
C ILE A 254 -24.38 17.33 11.10
N LYS A 255 -25.18 18.26 11.64
CA LYS A 255 -26.58 18.02 11.98
C LYS A 255 -27.49 18.81 11.04
N ARG A 256 -28.48 18.15 10.45
CA ARG A 256 -29.51 18.77 9.58
C ARG A 256 -30.82 18.02 9.78
N ASP A 257 -31.93 18.74 9.93
CA ASP A 257 -33.29 18.18 10.02
C ASP A 257 -33.43 17.05 11.07
N GLY A 258 -32.80 17.25 12.23
CA GLY A 258 -32.75 16.27 13.34
C GLY A 258 -31.81 15.08 13.12
N LYS A 259 -31.25 14.89 11.92
CA LYS A 259 -30.33 13.80 11.56
C LYS A 259 -28.88 14.20 11.75
N THR A 260 -28.06 13.24 12.16
CA THR A 260 -26.60 13.31 12.03
C THR A 260 -26.22 12.82 10.65
N LEU A 261 -25.45 13.61 9.89
CA LEU A 261 -25.02 13.29 8.54
C LEU A 261 -23.50 13.35 8.43
N TYR A 262 -22.90 12.35 7.78
CA TYR A 262 -21.51 12.37 7.34
C TYR A 262 -21.42 12.86 5.89
N GLY A 263 -20.37 13.61 5.55
CA GLY A 263 -20.14 14.04 4.18
C GLY A 263 -19.18 15.21 3.98
N GLY A 264 -19.28 15.78 2.78
CA GLY A 264 -18.41 16.86 2.31
C GLY A 264 -18.25 16.83 0.78
N PHE A 265 -17.84 17.96 0.22
CA PHE A 265 -17.55 18.11 -1.21
C PHE A 265 -16.54 19.24 -1.43
N TYR A 266 -15.92 19.26 -2.60
CA TYR A 266 -15.07 20.36 -3.06
C TYR A 266 -15.87 21.33 -3.92
N THR A 267 -15.81 22.62 -3.58
CA THR A 267 -16.20 23.68 -4.52
C THR A 267 -15.26 23.71 -5.72
N GLN A 268 -15.72 24.23 -6.86
CA GLN A 268 -14.85 24.40 -8.03
C GLN A 268 -13.68 25.36 -7.74
N ALA A 269 -13.80 26.28 -6.77
CA ALA A 269 -12.72 27.15 -6.35
C ALA A 269 -11.62 26.38 -5.60
N GLN A 270 -11.99 25.53 -4.63
CA GLN A 270 -11.04 24.65 -3.94
C GLN A 270 -10.36 23.67 -4.91
N MET A 271 -11.12 23.09 -5.84
CA MET A 271 -10.55 22.15 -6.82
C MET A 271 -9.57 22.85 -7.78
N LYS A 272 -9.83 24.11 -8.19
CA LYS A 272 -8.85 24.91 -8.97
C LYS A 272 -7.53 25.15 -8.22
N ASP A 273 -7.59 25.38 -6.90
CA ASP A 273 -6.39 25.50 -6.07
C ASP A 273 -5.60 24.18 -5.99
N VAL A 274 -6.29 23.05 -5.77
CA VAL A 274 -5.65 21.70 -5.77
C VAL A 274 -5.02 21.37 -7.13
N ILE A 275 -5.72 21.64 -8.24
CA ILE A 275 -5.21 21.47 -9.61
C ILE A 275 -3.97 22.36 -9.85
N ALA A 276 -3.99 23.62 -9.42
CA ALA A 276 -2.85 24.51 -9.53
C ALA A 276 -1.65 23.98 -8.70
N TYR A 277 -1.90 23.49 -7.49
CA TYR A 277 -0.90 22.90 -6.60
C TYR A 277 -0.23 21.65 -7.18
N ALA A 278 -1.02 20.77 -7.82
CA ALA A 278 -0.55 19.60 -8.56
C ALA A 278 0.25 19.98 -9.81
N THR A 279 -0.23 20.98 -10.56
CA THR A 279 0.45 21.49 -11.76
C THR A 279 1.85 22.00 -11.42
N LYS A 280 2.05 22.66 -10.27
CA LYS A 280 3.39 23.11 -9.84
C LYS A 280 4.39 21.97 -9.62
N ARG A 281 3.91 20.74 -9.42
CA ARG A 281 4.69 19.53 -9.10
C ARG A 281 4.69 18.50 -10.23
N HIS A 282 4.24 18.92 -11.42
CA HIS A 282 4.11 18.05 -12.59
C HIS A 282 3.31 16.77 -12.27
N ILE A 283 2.26 16.93 -11.45
CA ILE A 283 1.22 15.93 -11.18
C ILE A 283 -0.02 16.35 -11.97
N ASP A 284 -0.54 15.41 -12.74
CA ASP A 284 -1.71 15.57 -13.62
C ASP A 284 -2.90 14.90 -12.92
N ILE A 285 -3.91 15.69 -12.52
CA ILE A 285 -5.10 15.16 -11.84
C ILE A 285 -6.08 14.66 -12.89
N ILE A 286 -6.41 13.39 -12.79
CA ILE A 286 -7.36 12.68 -13.64
C ILE A 286 -8.67 12.57 -12.84
N PRO A 287 -9.69 13.37 -13.14
CA PRO A 287 -10.98 13.24 -12.48
C PRO A 287 -11.71 12.00 -13.01
N GLU A 288 -12.40 11.33 -12.10
CA GLU A 288 -13.39 10.32 -12.42
C GLU A 288 -14.77 10.79 -11.96
N ILE A 289 -15.74 10.66 -12.87
CA ILE A 289 -17.17 10.67 -12.57
C ILE A 289 -17.70 9.34 -13.12
N ASP A 290 -17.95 8.38 -12.24
CA ASP A 290 -18.33 7.03 -12.67
C ASP A 290 -19.73 6.99 -13.32
N MET A 291 -19.85 6.30 -14.44
CA MET A 291 -21.12 6.00 -15.11
C MET A 291 -20.99 4.87 -16.14
N PRO A 292 -22.05 4.04 -16.33
CA PRO A 292 -23.40 4.23 -15.79
C PRO A 292 -23.64 3.61 -14.40
N GLY A 293 -22.68 2.89 -13.82
CA GLY A 293 -22.72 2.39 -12.44
C GLY A 293 -22.58 3.50 -11.38
N HIS A 294 -22.47 3.10 -10.11
CA HIS A 294 -22.03 3.94 -8.97
C HIS A 294 -22.68 5.34 -8.85
N MET A 295 -23.97 5.43 -9.22
CA MET A 295 -24.68 6.70 -9.43
C MET A 295 -25.88 6.92 -8.49
N MET A 296 -26.08 6.11 -7.45
CA MET A 296 -27.16 6.26 -6.47
C MET A 296 -27.16 7.67 -5.84
N ALA A 297 -26.00 8.28 -5.55
CA ALA A 297 -25.91 9.64 -5.01
C ALA A 297 -26.49 10.71 -5.96
N ALA A 298 -26.38 10.52 -7.28
CA ALA A 298 -26.99 11.40 -8.28
C ALA A 298 -28.47 11.06 -8.51
N ILE A 299 -28.80 9.78 -8.71
CA ILE A 299 -30.16 9.31 -9.02
C ILE A 299 -31.12 9.65 -7.87
N ASN A 300 -30.72 9.51 -6.60
CA ASN A 300 -31.56 9.88 -5.46
C ASN A 300 -31.93 11.38 -5.42
N ASN A 301 -31.18 12.23 -6.13
CA ASN A 301 -31.43 13.67 -6.23
C ASN A 301 -32.06 14.09 -7.58
N TYR A 302 -31.89 13.28 -8.62
CA TYR A 302 -32.41 13.45 -9.96
C TYR A 302 -32.95 12.10 -10.50
N PRO A 303 -34.14 11.64 -10.05
CA PRO A 303 -34.53 10.24 -10.25
C PRO A 303 -34.77 9.82 -11.71
N PHE A 304 -35.00 10.80 -12.60
CA PHE A 304 -35.13 10.60 -14.06
C PHE A 304 -33.86 10.03 -14.72
N LEU A 305 -32.72 10.03 -14.03
CA LEU A 305 -31.47 9.44 -14.51
C LEU A 305 -31.52 7.92 -14.60
N SER A 306 -32.45 7.26 -13.91
CA SER A 306 -32.64 5.81 -13.93
C SER A 306 -33.87 5.41 -14.74
N CYS A 307 -33.90 4.19 -15.31
CA CYS A 307 -35.01 3.75 -16.16
C CYS A 307 -36.32 3.52 -15.37
N ALA A 308 -36.23 3.40 -14.05
CA ALA A 308 -37.35 3.13 -13.14
C ALA A 308 -37.75 4.33 -12.25
N GLY A 309 -37.09 5.49 -12.38
CA GLY A 309 -37.42 6.69 -11.60
C GLY A 309 -36.93 6.68 -10.14
N GLY A 310 -35.87 5.93 -9.81
CA GLY A 310 -35.21 5.89 -8.50
C GLY A 310 -34.08 4.86 -8.45
N SER A 311 -33.24 4.92 -7.41
CA SER A 311 -32.18 3.92 -7.19
C SER A 311 -32.49 3.02 -5.98
N LYS A 312 -32.01 1.78 -6.07
CA LYS A 312 -32.07 0.72 -5.05
C LYS A 312 -30.79 -0.11 -5.18
N TRP A 313 -30.48 -0.93 -4.18
CA TRP A 313 -29.52 -2.03 -4.33
C TRP A 313 -30.19 -3.20 -5.08
N GLY A 314 -29.46 -3.80 -6.02
CA GLY A 314 -29.71 -5.12 -6.58
C GLY A 314 -29.11 -6.22 -5.71
N GLU A 315 -28.56 -7.27 -6.32
CA GLU A 315 -27.87 -8.34 -5.57
C GLU A 315 -26.49 -7.91 -5.06
N LEU A 316 -25.75 -7.13 -5.86
CA LEU A 316 -24.40 -6.65 -5.54
C LEU A 316 -24.26 -5.12 -5.65
N PHE A 317 -24.84 -4.52 -6.69
CA PHE A 317 -24.63 -3.12 -7.08
C PHE A 317 -25.94 -2.35 -7.16
N THR A 318 -25.90 -1.02 -7.31
CA THR A 318 -27.12 -0.20 -7.34
C THR A 318 -27.73 -0.04 -8.73
N THR A 319 -28.97 0.46 -8.81
CA THR A 319 -29.62 0.83 -10.07
C THR A 319 -28.74 1.83 -10.83
N PRO A 320 -28.25 1.49 -12.04
CA PRO A 320 -27.43 2.39 -12.83
C PRO A 320 -28.25 3.48 -13.53
N ILE A 321 -27.52 4.43 -14.10
CA ILE A 321 -28.02 5.40 -15.07
C ILE A 321 -28.66 4.68 -16.28
N CYS A 322 -29.68 5.29 -16.88
CA CYS A 322 -30.47 4.75 -17.99
C CYS A 322 -29.87 5.12 -19.36
N PRO A 323 -29.18 4.21 -20.07
CA PRO A 323 -28.53 4.51 -21.35
C PRO A 323 -29.53 4.75 -22.50
N CYS A 324 -30.83 4.64 -22.21
CA CYS A 324 -31.94 4.66 -23.14
C CYS A 324 -32.70 6.00 -23.16
N SER A 325 -32.21 7.01 -22.43
CA SER A 325 -32.85 8.32 -22.30
C SER A 325 -31.93 9.48 -22.72
N GLU A 326 -32.43 10.37 -23.58
CA GLU A 326 -31.71 11.58 -23.99
C GLU A 326 -31.48 12.57 -22.83
N THR A 327 -32.35 12.60 -21.82
CA THR A 327 -32.15 13.47 -20.63
C THR A 327 -31.01 12.99 -19.74
N THR A 328 -30.71 11.68 -19.77
CA THR A 328 -29.51 11.10 -19.15
C THR A 328 -28.25 11.57 -19.88
N TYR A 329 -28.23 11.50 -21.22
CA TYR A 329 -27.09 11.98 -21.99
C TYR A 329 -26.89 13.49 -21.83
N GLU A 330 -27.97 14.29 -21.78
CA GLU A 330 -27.86 15.71 -21.44
C GLU A 330 -27.18 15.90 -20.07
N PHE A 331 -27.63 15.19 -19.02
CA PHE A 331 -27.03 15.28 -17.68
C PHE A 331 -25.53 14.94 -17.71
N ALA A 332 -25.16 13.78 -18.27
CA ALA A 332 -23.79 13.31 -18.33
C ALA A 332 -22.89 14.28 -19.12
N GLU A 333 -23.33 14.73 -20.30
CA GLU A 333 -22.58 15.73 -21.07
C GLU A 333 -22.42 17.06 -20.32
N ASN A 334 -23.43 17.49 -19.56
CA ASN A 334 -23.39 18.77 -18.83
C ASN A 334 -22.48 18.72 -17.61
N VAL A 335 -22.52 17.63 -16.84
CA VAL A 335 -21.52 17.36 -15.78
C VAL A 335 -20.12 17.40 -16.41
N TYR A 336 -19.89 16.70 -17.51
CA TYR A 336 -18.59 16.68 -18.15
C TYR A 336 -18.18 18.01 -18.79
N LYS A 337 -19.10 18.86 -19.26
CA LYS A 337 -18.75 20.24 -19.72
C LYS A 337 -18.12 21.05 -18.57
N GLU A 338 -18.64 20.93 -17.35
CA GLU A 338 -18.05 21.59 -16.18
C GLU A 338 -16.72 20.93 -15.76
N ILE A 339 -16.63 19.59 -15.75
CA ILE A 339 -15.38 18.86 -15.44
C ILE A 339 -14.28 19.16 -16.48
N PHE A 340 -14.60 19.24 -17.77
CA PHE A 340 -13.62 19.52 -18.83
C PHE A 340 -13.06 20.96 -18.75
N ALA A 341 -13.88 21.91 -18.31
CA ALA A 341 -13.49 23.31 -18.08
C ALA A 341 -12.73 23.50 -16.74
N LEU A 342 -12.94 22.60 -15.78
CA LEU A 342 -12.27 22.61 -14.47
C LEU A 342 -10.89 21.92 -14.54
N PHE A 343 -10.83 20.72 -15.12
CA PHE A 343 -9.62 19.89 -15.14
C PHE A 343 -8.85 20.05 -16.48
N PRO A 344 -7.60 20.53 -16.46
CA PRO A 344 -6.81 20.76 -17.66
C PRO A 344 -6.30 19.46 -18.30
N SER A 345 -6.41 18.31 -17.62
CA SER A 345 -5.93 17.04 -18.15
C SER A 345 -6.59 16.69 -19.49
N LYS A 346 -5.81 16.06 -20.36
CA LYS A 346 -6.31 15.47 -21.61
C LYS A 346 -6.97 14.11 -21.38
N TYR A 347 -6.85 13.52 -20.20
CA TYR A 347 -7.52 12.27 -19.83
C TYR A 347 -8.59 12.54 -18.78
N ILE A 348 -9.73 11.86 -18.91
CA ILE A 348 -10.86 11.91 -17.98
C ILE A 348 -11.35 10.47 -17.81
N HIS A 349 -11.58 10.01 -16.58
CA HIS A 349 -12.13 8.67 -16.33
C HIS A 349 -13.66 8.70 -16.36
N ILE A 350 -14.27 7.67 -16.94
CA ILE A 350 -15.72 7.46 -16.95
C ILE A 350 -16.17 6.39 -15.95
N GLY A 351 -15.23 5.70 -15.30
CA GLY A 351 -15.52 4.48 -14.55
C GLY A 351 -16.04 3.39 -15.48
N GLY A 352 -17.27 2.94 -15.23
CA GLY A 352 -18.00 1.99 -16.06
C GLY A 352 -17.83 0.52 -15.65
N ASP A 353 -17.36 0.28 -14.44
CA ASP A 353 -17.33 -1.01 -13.76
C ASP A 353 -18.69 -1.37 -13.12
N GLU A 354 -18.80 -2.61 -12.64
CA GLU A 354 -19.84 -3.13 -11.70
C GLU A 354 -21.31 -2.74 -11.98
N VAL A 355 -21.70 -2.57 -13.25
CA VAL A 355 -23.05 -2.11 -13.65
C VAL A 355 -24.13 -3.21 -13.49
N ASP A 356 -25.14 -3.00 -12.63
CA ASP A 356 -26.35 -3.84 -12.62
C ASP A 356 -27.28 -3.53 -13.80
N ARG A 357 -27.02 -4.21 -14.92
CA ARG A 357 -27.74 -4.10 -16.19
C ARG A 357 -29.19 -4.62 -16.14
N THR A 358 -29.68 -5.16 -15.02
CA THR A 358 -31.01 -5.81 -14.91
C THR A 358 -32.15 -4.85 -15.23
N SER A 359 -32.14 -3.65 -14.65
CA SER A 359 -33.21 -2.64 -14.81
C SER A 359 -33.39 -2.15 -16.25
N TRP A 360 -32.39 -2.33 -17.12
CA TRP A 360 -32.48 -1.99 -18.54
C TRP A 360 -33.29 -3.03 -19.33
N GLY A 361 -33.16 -4.30 -18.98
CA GLY A 361 -33.95 -5.39 -19.59
C GLY A 361 -35.45 -5.29 -19.28
N GLU A 362 -35.80 -4.67 -18.15
CA GLU A 362 -37.19 -4.40 -17.76
C GLU A 362 -37.79 -3.22 -18.57
N SER A 363 -36.97 -2.27 -19.02
CA SER A 363 -37.41 -0.98 -19.59
C SER A 363 -37.86 -1.05 -21.06
N GLU A 364 -39.11 -0.66 -21.33
CA GLU A 364 -39.64 -0.51 -22.70
C GLU A 364 -38.85 0.50 -23.55
N ALA A 365 -38.33 1.57 -22.94
CA ALA A 365 -37.48 2.54 -23.65
C ALA A 365 -36.15 1.90 -24.11
N CYS A 366 -35.59 1.00 -23.30
CA CYS A 366 -34.40 0.24 -23.67
C CYS A 366 -34.71 -0.81 -24.73
N LYS A 367 -35.81 -1.57 -24.61
CA LYS A 367 -36.25 -2.53 -25.65
C LYS A 367 -36.45 -1.84 -27.01
N ALA A 368 -37.06 -0.64 -27.01
CA ALA A 368 -37.25 0.17 -28.21
C ALA A 368 -35.91 0.70 -28.78
N MET A 369 -35.00 1.19 -27.95
CA MET A 369 -33.67 1.60 -28.39
C MET A 369 -32.86 0.42 -28.95
N MET A 370 -32.90 -0.73 -28.27
CA MET A 370 -32.18 -1.94 -28.69
C MET A 370 -32.68 -2.43 -30.06
N ALA A 371 -33.99 -2.49 -30.26
CA ALA A 371 -34.59 -2.83 -31.55
C ALA A 371 -34.25 -1.82 -32.67
N LYS A 372 -34.12 -0.52 -32.34
CA LYS A 372 -33.78 0.56 -33.28
C LYS A 372 -32.30 0.54 -33.71
N GLU A 373 -31.39 0.38 -32.75
CA GLU A 373 -29.94 0.43 -32.99
C GLU A 373 -29.32 -0.95 -33.33
N GLY A 374 -30.12 -2.03 -33.29
CA GLY A 374 -29.67 -3.40 -33.58
C GLY A 374 -28.92 -4.09 -32.43
N ILE A 375 -29.02 -3.55 -31.22
CA ILE A 375 -28.35 -4.01 -30.00
C ILE A 375 -29.09 -5.25 -29.45
N LYS A 376 -28.35 -6.30 -29.13
CA LYS A 376 -28.87 -7.64 -28.75
C LYS A 376 -28.77 -7.94 -27.27
N THR A 377 -27.80 -7.33 -26.57
CA THR A 377 -27.52 -7.61 -25.16
C THR A 377 -27.47 -6.32 -24.34
N SER A 378 -27.70 -6.42 -23.03
CA SER A 378 -27.51 -5.28 -22.12
C SER A 378 -26.03 -4.87 -21.98
N ALA A 379 -25.08 -5.73 -22.37
CA ALA A 379 -23.66 -5.43 -22.38
C ALA A 379 -23.27 -4.60 -23.63
N GLU A 380 -23.78 -4.96 -24.82
CA GLU A 380 -23.73 -4.13 -26.02
C GLU A 380 -24.40 -2.76 -25.77
N LEU A 381 -25.46 -2.70 -24.96
CA LEU A 381 -26.13 -1.45 -24.55
C LEU A 381 -25.26 -0.57 -23.62
N GLN A 382 -24.48 -1.16 -22.71
CA GLN A 382 -23.45 -0.42 -21.97
C GLN A 382 -22.36 0.09 -22.92
N SER A 383 -21.88 -0.76 -23.83
CA SER A 383 -20.90 -0.36 -24.84
C SER A 383 -21.43 0.76 -25.74
N TYR A 384 -22.72 0.80 -26.07
CA TYR A 384 -23.34 1.93 -26.78
C TYR A 384 -23.25 3.24 -25.98
N PHE A 385 -23.56 3.22 -24.67
CA PHE A 385 -23.42 4.38 -23.79
C PHE A 385 -21.97 4.87 -23.72
N ILE A 386 -21.01 3.96 -23.45
CA ILE A 386 -19.58 4.30 -23.36
C ILE A 386 -19.08 4.84 -24.70
N ASN A 387 -19.38 4.22 -25.84
CA ASN A 387 -18.97 4.71 -27.17
C ASN A 387 -19.64 6.05 -27.54
N ARG A 388 -20.85 6.35 -27.07
CA ARG A 388 -21.48 7.68 -27.23
C ARG A 388 -20.76 8.74 -26.39
N MET A 389 -20.46 8.44 -25.13
CA MET A 389 -19.70 9.35 -24.27
C MET A 389 -18.26 9.54 -24.76
N GLU A 390 -17.61 8.50 -25.30
CA GLU A 390 -16.27 8.61 -25.88
C GLU A 390 -16.24 9.57 -27.09
N LYS A 391 -17.24 9.50 -27.98
CA LYS A 391 -17.40 10.45 -29.09
C LYS A 391 -17.55 11.89 -28.59
N PHE A 392 -18.28 12.08 -27.49
CA PHE A 392 -18.41 13.38 -26.83
C PHE A 392 -17.09 13.85 -26.19
N PHE A 393 -16.34 12.99 -25.50
CA PHE A 393 -15.02 13.31 -24.94
C PHE A 393 -14.05 13.74 -26.05
N ASN A 394 -13.92 12.92 -27.11
CA ASN A 394 -13.04 13.17 -28.25
C ASN A 394 -13.40 14.49 -28.96
N LYS A 395 -14.69 14.81 -29.13
CA LYS A 395 -15.16 16.10 -29.68
C LYS A 395 -14.73 17.32 -28.87
N ASN A 396 -14.51 17.15 -27.55
CA ASN A 396 -14.01 18.19 -26.65
C ASN A 396 -12.50 18.11 -26.40
N GLY A 397 -11.75 17.34 -27.21
CA GLY A 397 -10.30 17.19 -27.10
C GLY A 397 -9.83 16.38 -25.90
N LYS A 398 -10.73 15.66 -25.21
CA LYS A 398 -10.43 14.76 -24.10
C LYS A 398 -10.35 13.32 -24.58
N LYS A 399 -9.58 12.50 -23.86
CA LYS A 399 -9.52 11.04 -24.02
C LYS A 399 -10.18 10.36 -22.83
N LEU A 400 -11.07 9.43 -23.13
CA LEU A 400 -11.71 8.58 -22.14
C LEU A 400 -10.73 7.54 -21.61
N ILE A 401 -10.73 7.36 -20.29
CA ILE A 401 -10.28 6.15 -19.62
C ILE A 401 -11.51 5.50 -18.98
N GLY A 402 -11.57 4.17 -18.93
CA GLY A 402 -12.54 3.43 -18.11
C GLY A 402 -11.96 2.10 -17.64
N TRP A 403 -12.63 1.47 -16.68
CA TRP A 403 -12.26 0.15 -16.16
C TRP A 403 -12.46 -0.95 -17.21
N ASP A 404 -11.80 -2.10 -17.06
CA ASP A 404 -11.71 -3.09 -18.14
C ASP A 404 -13.03 -3.77 -18.55
N GLU A 405 -14.11 -3.59 -17.78
CA GLU A 405 -15.51 -3.78 -18.17
C GLU A 405 -15.86 -3.19 -19.53
N ILE A 406 -15.35 -2.00 -19.86
CA ILE A 406 -15.68 -1.36 -21.14
C ILE A 406 -15.26 -2.20 -22.35
N LEU A 407 -14.31 -3.14 -22.18
CA LEU A 407 -13.86 -4.04 -23.25
C LEU A 407 -14.91 -5.05 -23.70
N GLU A 408 -15.96 -5.33 -22.92
CA GLU A 408 -16.79 -6.54 -23.07
C GLU A 408 -17.30 -6.73 -24.51
N ASP A 409 -18.15 -5.81 -25.00
CA ASP A 409 -18.66 -5.81 -26.39
C ASP A 409 -18.03 -4.74 -27.31
N GLY A 410 -16.93 -4.11 -26.87
CA GLY A 410 -16.00 -3.40 -27.75
C GLY A 410 -15.95 -1.87 -27.62
N ILE A 411 -14.75 -1.34 -27.86
CA ILE A 411 -14.39 0.08 -27.77
C ILE A 411 -13.53 0.51 -28.96
N SER A 412 -13.57 1.81 -29.26
CA SER A 412 -12.57 2.42 -30.14
C SER A 412 -11.15 2.24 -29.59
N SER A 413 -10.16 2.16 -30.47
CA SER A 413 -8.73 2.16 -30.11
C SER A 413 -8.26 3.52 -29.53
N THR A 414 -9.11 4.55 -29.53
CA THR A 414 -8.83 5.86 -28.91
C THR A 414 -9.01 5.87 -27.39
N ALA A 415 -9.86 4.99 -26.86
CA ALA A 415 -10.06 4.82 -25.42
C ALA A 415 -8.83 4.21 -24.75
N VAL A 416 -8.64 4.56 -23.47
CA VAL A 416 -7.63 3.98 -22.58
C VAL A 416 -8.32 3.03 -21.62
N VAL A 417 -7.71 1.88 -21.33
CA VAL A 417 -8.28 0.86 -20.44
C VAL A 417 -7.48 0.82 -19.14
N MET A 418 -8.18 0.86 -18.00
CA MET A 418 -7.60 0.62 -16.68
C MET A 418 -7.96 -0.81 -16.23
N TYR A 419 -6.96 -1.69 -16.17
CA TYR A 419 -7.16 -3.12 -15.89
C TYR A 419 -7.06 -3.42 -14.40
N TRP A 420 -8.16 -3.87 -13.80
CA TRP A 420 -8.27 -4.13 -12.36
C TRP A 420 -8.68 -5.56 -12.01
N ARG A 421 -9.53 -6.19 -12.84
CA ARG A 421 -10.11 -7.52 -12.56
C ARG A 421 -9.07 -8.63 -12.67
N SER A 422 -8.40 -8.93 -11.56
CA SER A 422 -7.31 -9.92 -11.50
C SER A 422 -7.72 -11.32 -11.97
N TRP A 423 -9.02 -11.66 -11.86
CA TRP A 423 -9.63 -12.90 -12.35
C TRP A 423 -9.92 -12.92 -13.86
N VAL A 424 -9.73 -11.80 -14.57
CA VAL A 424 -9.87 -11.69 -16.05
C VAL A 424 -8.52 -11.39 -16.71
N PRO A 425 -7.46 -12.23 -16.53
CA PRO A 425 -6.08 -11.92 -16.91
C PRO A 425 -5.82 -11.79 -18.43
N ASN A 426 -6.83 -12.01 -19.28
CA ASN A 426 -6.76 -11.78 -20.72
C ASN A 426 -7.30 -10.38 -21.14
N ALA A 427 -7.98 -9.64 -20.26
CA ALA A 427 -8.48 -8.28 -20.55
C ALA A 427 -7.39 -7.27 -21.00
N PRO A 428 -6.24 -7.11 -20.31
CA PRO A 428 -5.23 -6.14 -20.74
C PRO A 428 -4.54 -6.61 -22.03
N ILE A 429 -4.60 -7.90 -22.34
CA ILE A 429 -4.08 -8.50 -23.57
C ILE A 429 -5.04 -8.23 -24.75
N LYS A 430 -6.35 -8.34 -24.55
CA LYS A 430 -7.39 -7.93 -25.52
C LYS A 430 -7.22 -6.45 -25.88
N ALA A 431 -7.12 -5.59 -24.87
CA ALA A 431 -6.91 -4.14 -25.03
C ALA A 431 -5.61 -3.82 -25.78
N ALA A 432 -4.47 -4.34 -25.33
CA ALA A 432 -3.17 -4.05 -25.93
C ALA A 432 -3.06 -4.54 -27.39
N LYS A 433 -3.74 -5.64 -27.75
CA LYS A 433 -3.81 -6.13 -29.14
C LYS A 433 -4.79 -5.34 -30.02
N ASN A 434 -5.84 -4.75 -29.44
CA ASN A 434 -6.76 -3.82 -30.11
C ASN A 434 -6.16 -2.41 -30.31
N GLY A 435 -4.91 -2.17 -29.87
CA GLY A 435 -4.23 -0.88 -29.99
C GLY A 435 -4.58 0.14 -28.90
N ASN A 436 -5.55 -0.16 -28.01
CA ASN A 436 -5.85 0.65 -26.84
C ASN A 436 -4.61 0.79 -25.95
N LYS A 437 -4.43 1.96 -25.34
CA LYS A 437 -3.43 2.11 -24.27
C LYS A 437 -3.98 1.52 -22.97
N VAL A 438 -3.13 0.85 -22.22
CA VAL A 438 -3.50 0.11 -21.00
C VAL A 438 -2.72 0.65 -19.80
N ILE A 439 -3.44 0.93 -18.73
CA ILE A 439 -2.93 1.24 -17.40
C ILE A 439 -3.21 0.01 -16.54
N MET A 440 -2.19 -0.52 -15.87
CA MET A 440 -2.35 -1.71 -15.03
C MET A 440 -2.65 -1.31 -13.59
N THR A 441 -3.76 -1.76 -13.04
CA THR A 441 -4.17 -1.56 -11.64
C THR A 441 -4.79 -2.84 -11.03
N PRO A 442 -4.23 -4.05 -11.27
CA PRO A 442 -4.86 -5.29 -10.81
C PRO A 442 -5.04 -5.30 -9.29
N GLY A 443 -6.23 -5.75 -8.85
CA GLY A 443 -6.57 -6.02 -7.45
C GLY A 443 -5.38 -6.49 -6.63
N GLU A 444 -4.76 -7.59 -7.05
CA GLU A 444 -3.48 -8.03 -6.48
C GLU A 444 -2.29 -7.71 -7.42
N PRO A 445 -1.24 -7.01 -6.95
CA PRO A 445 -1.00 -6.49 -5.60
C PRO A 445 -1.28 -4.97 -5.46
N LEU A 446 -2.10 -4.37 -6.34
CA LEU A 446 -2.19 -2.90 -6.48
C LEU A 446 -3.44 -2.26 -5.88
N TYR A 447 -4.36 -3.01 -5.25
CA TYR A 447 -5.38 -2.43 -4.36
C TYR A 447 -4.78 -2.23 -2.97
N PHE A 448 -4.50 -0.99 -2.61
CA PHE A 448 -3.91 -0.62 -1.32
C PHE A 448 -4.97 -0.48 -0.22
N ASP A 449 -6.26 -0.61 -0.54
CA ASP A 449 -7.37 -0.77 0.40
C ASP A 449 -7.45 -2.17 1.04
N ASN A 450 -6.81 -3.18 0.44
CA ASN A 450 -6.56 -4.47 1.09
C ASN A 450 -5.64 -4.30 2.32
N ASP A 451 -6.03 -4.94 3.43
CA ASP A 451 -5.34 -4.87 4.73
C ASP A 451 -3.88 -5.38 4.59
N PRO A 452 -2.86 -4.53 4.79
CA PRO A 452 -1.47 -4.86 4.50
C PRO A 452 -0.82 -5.79 5.52
N ASP A 453 0.07 -6.64 5.01
CA ASP A 453 0.86 -7.61 5.76
C ASP A 453 2.38 -7.41 5.55
N GLN A 454 3.19 -8.35 6.04
CA GLN A 454 4.64 -8.40 5.83
C GLN A 454 5.04 -8.58 4.35
N ASN A 455 4.25 -9.32 3.55
CA ASN A 455 4.55 -9.61 2.14
C ASN A 455 4.13 -8.48 1.19
N SER A 456 3.21 -7.60 1.61
CA SER A 456 2.60 -6.58 0.75
C SER A 456 3.62 -5.70 0.01
N VAL A 457 4.73 -5.32 0.67
CA VAL A 457 5.82 -4.55 0.02
C VAL A 457 6.61 -5.40 -0.98
N TYR A 458 6.83 -6.67 -0.67
CA TYR A 458 7.47 -7.64 -1.58
C TYR A 458 6.60 -7.86 -2.82
N ASN A 459 5.29 -8.05 -2.65
CA ASN A 459 4.35 -8.31 -3.74
C ASN A 459 4.29 -7.13 -4.72
N VAL A 460 4.13 -5.89 -4.22
CA VAL A 460 4.15 -4.66 -5.04
C VAL A 460 5.49 -4.50 -5.77
N TYR A 461 6.62 -4.84 -5.15
CA TYR A 461 7.93 -4.78 -5.81
C TYR A 461 8.10 -5.83 -6.93
N HIS A 462 7.58 -7.04 -6.71
CA HIS A 462 7.72 -8.15 -7.65
C HIS A 462 6.70 -8.11 -8.79
N PHE A 463 5.69 -7.24 -8.70
CA PHE A 463 4.82 -6.87 -9.82
C PHE A 463 5.60 -6.59 -11.12
N ASN A 464 4.96 -6.93 -12.24
CA ASN A 464 5.45 -6.69 -13.58
C ASN A 464 4.30 -6.11 -14.42
N PRO A 465 4.36 -4.83 -14.83
CA PRO A 465 3.31 -4.21 -15.64
C PRO A 465 3.05 -4.90 -16.98
N VAL A 466 4.03 -5.56 -17.61
CA VAL A 466 3.89 -6.09 -18.98
C VAL A 466 3.51 -7.58 -18.98
N PRO A 467 2.31 -7.98 -19.45
CA PRO A 467 1.92 -9.38 -19.53
C PRO A 467 2.83 -10.20 -20.47
N LYS A 468 3.29 -11.37 -20.02
CA LYS A 468 4.24 -12.24 -20.75
C LYS A 468 3.76 -12.72 -22.14
N LYS A 469 2.47 -12.58 -22.47
CA LYS A 469 1.87 -13.00 -23.75
C LYS A 469 1.92 -11.89 -24.84
N LEU A 470 2.46 -10.71 -24.55
CA LEU A 470 2.56 -9.60 -25.50
C LEU A 470 3.92 -9.60 -26.24
N ASN A 471 3.88 -9.32 -27.54
CA ASN A 471 5.10 -9.01 -28.31
C ASN A 471 5.58 -7.57 -28.03
N LYS A 472 6.77 -7.20 -28.53
CA LYS A 472 7.39 -5.88 -28.26
C LYS A 472 6.54 -4.67 -28.69
N GLN A 473 5.77 -4.79 -29.77
CA GLN A 473 4.89 -3.72 -30.27
C GLN A 473 3.60 -3.64 -29.45
N GLU A 474 3.00 -4.78 -29.12
CA GLU A 474 1.83 -4.87 -28.24
C GLU A 474 2.17 -4.39 -26.81
N ALA A 475 3.35 -4.72 -26.30
CA ALA A 475 3.83 -4.27 -25.00
C ALA A 475 3.96 -2.75 -24.89
N ALA A 476 4.24 -2.04 -26.00
CA ALA A 476 4.27 -0.57 -26.05
C ALA A 476 2.87 0.08 -25.93
N ASN A 477 1.81 -0.72 -25.81
CA ASN A 477 0.48 -0.26 -25.41
C ASN A 477 0.25 -0.29 -23.89
N ILE A 478 1.06 -1.03 -23.12
CA ILE A 478 1.11 -0.89 -21.66
C ILE A 478 1.88 0.40 -21.34
N ILE A 479 1.19 1.46 -20.91
CA ILE A 479 1.82 2.79 -20.68
C ILE A 479 2.38 2.96 -19.27
N GLY A 480 2.02 2.06 -18.35
CA GLY A 480 2.47 2.04 -16.96
C GLY A 480 1.45 1.38 -16.04
N ALA A 481 1.51 1.72 -14.75
CA ALA A 481 0.64 1.17 -13.73
C ALA A 481 0.24 2.22 -12.69
N GLN A 482 -0.72 1.85 -11.85
CA GLN A 482 -1.23 2.65 -10.74
C GLN A 482 -1.69 1.74 -9.60
N ALA A 483 -1.58 2.21 -8.36
CA ALA A 483 -2.25 1.59 -7.23
C ALA A 483 -3.54 2.32 -6.90
N ASN A 484 -4.56 1.54 -6.52
CA ASN A 484 -5.88 2.04 -6.14
C ASN A 484 -6.00 2.10 -4.62
N LEU A 485 -6.77 3.06 -4.11
CA LEU A 485 -7.07 3.21 -2.69
C LEU A 485 -8.56 3.53 -2.54
N TRP A 486 -9.38 2.49 -2.51
CA TRP A 486 -10.80 2.58 -2.17
C TRP A 486 -10.99 2.85 -0.67
N SER A 487 -12.00 3.65 -0.28
CA SER A 487 -12.05 4.24 1.07
C SER A 487 -13.14 3.72 1.99
N GLU A 488 -13.81 2.62 1.69
CA GLU A 488 -14.84 1.98 2.54
C GLU A 488 -14.38 1.73 3.98
N ARG A 489 -13.09 1.41 4.16
CA ARG A 489 -12.45 1.15 5.47
C ARG A 489 -11.29 2.11 5.74
N ILE A 490 -11.35 3.33 5.17
CA ILE A 490 -10.31 4.37 5.28
C ILE A 490 -10.95 5.73 5.63
N PRO A 491 -11.43 5.92 6.88
CA PRO A 491 -12.19 7.10 7.28
C PRO A 491 -11.34 8.33 7.64
N THR A 492 -10.01 8.20 7.67
CA THR A 492 -9.09 9.26 8.09
C THR A 492 -7.88 9.42 7.17
N GLU A 493 -7.32 10.63 7.20
CA GLU A 493 -6.02 10.97 6.61
C GLU A 493 -4.90 10.04 7.11
N ASN A 494 -4.91 9.67 8.39
CA ASN A 494 -3.96 8.73 8.99
C ASN A 494 -4.06 7.31 8.43
N ARG A 495 -5.29 6.79 8.26
CA ARG A 495 -5.50 5.44 7.71
C ARG A 495 -5.11 5.38 6.24
N ALA A 496 -5.37 6.45 5.47
CA ALA A 496 -4.91 6.53 4.08
C ALA A 496 -3.38 6.51 3.98
N ASP A 497 -2.68 7.23 4.85
CA ASP A 497 -1.21 7.17 4.95
C ASP A 497 -0.71 5.76 5.26
N TYR A 498 -1.32 5.10 6.24
CA TYR A 498 -0.94 3.74 6.68
C TYR A 498 -1.11 2.74 5.54
N MET A 499 -2.20 2.85 4.78
CA MET A 499 -2.49 1.95 3.67
C MET A 499 -1.55 2.18 2.48
N VAL A 500 -1.18 3.43 2.21
CA VAL A 500 -0.32 3.81 1.07
C VAL A 500 1.17 3.60 1.36
N PHE A 501 1.63 3.82 2.60
CA PHE A 501 3.04 3.73 2.97
C PHE A 501 3.35 2.51 3.86
N PRO A 502 4.40 1.72 3.55
CA PRO A 502 5.44 1.99 2.56
C PRO A 502 5.16 1.47 1.13
N ARG A 503 4.02 0.78 0.86
CA ARG A 503 3.71 0.13 -0.43
C ARG A 503 3.97 1.00 -1.67
N MET A 504 3.58 2.27 -1.64
CA MET A 504 3.79 3.24 -2.72
C MET A 504 5.25 3.37 -3.15
N THR A 505 6.20 3.23 -2.23
CA THR A 505 7.64 3.35 -2.52
C THR A 505 8.17 2.19 -3.36
N ALA A 506 7.57 0.99 -3.23
CA ALA A 506 7.89 -0.16 -4.08
C ALA A 506 7.34 0.05 -5.51
N LEU A 507 6.11 0.54 -5.64
CA LEU A 507 5.53 0.85 -6.96
C LEU A 507 6.31 1.96 -7.68
N ALA A 508 6.79 2.97 -6.94
CA ALA A 508 7.67 4.01 -7.47
C ALA A 508 8.94 3.41 -8.11
N GLU A 509 9.59 2.47 -7.42
CA GLU A 509 10.79 1.78 -7.89
C GLU A 509 10.52 0.95 -9.15
N VAL A 510 9.44 0.17 -9.16
CA VAL A 510 9.02 -0.63 -10.33
C VAL A 510 8.72 0.26 -11.55
N LEU A 511 8.05 1.40 -11.36
CA LEU A 511 7.62 2.24 -12.48
C LEU A 511 8.65 3.27 -12.94
N TRP A 512 9.65 3.59 -12.12
CA TRP A 512 10.71 4.51 -12.46
C TRP A 512 12.00 3.79 -12.90
N THR A 513 12.53 2.88 -12.09
CA THR A 513 13.81 2.22 -12.40
C THR A 513 13.61 0.91 -13.17
N ASN A 514 12.59 0.12 -12.80
CA ASN A 514 12.27 -1.22 -13.35
C ASN A 514 13.46 -2.21 -13.37
N LYS A 515 14.43 -2.02 -12.47
CA LYS A 515 15.51 -2.97 -12.17
C LYS A 515 15.08 -3.84 -10.99
N LYS A 516 15.50 -5.10 -10.96
CA LYS A 516 15.17 -6.04 -9.87
C LYS A 516 16.38 -6.19 -8.93
N ASP A 517 16.36 -5.40 -7.86
CA ASP A 517 17.25 -5.34 -6.71
C ASP A 517 16.37 -5.13 -5.45
N TYR A 518 15.67 -6.19 -5.01
CA TYR A 518 14.76 -6.07 -3.87
C TYR A 518 15.51 -5.83 -2.55
N LYS A 519 16.64 -6.52 -2.35
CA LYS A 519 17.46 -6.36 -1.13
C LYS A 519 17.98 -4.93 -0.99
N GLY A 520 18.59 -4.37 -2.03
CA GLY A 520 19.05 -2.99 -1.99
C GLY A 520 17.88 -2.00 -1.86
N TYR A 521 16.71 -2.28 -2.45
CA TYR A 521 15.50 -1.49 -2.20
C TYR A 521 15.08 -1.53 -0.71
N GLN A 522 15.06 -2.70 -0.06
CA GLN A 522 14.78 -2.81 1.39
C GLN A 522 15.79 -2.02 2.23
N GLU A 523 17.09 -2.15 1.93
CA GLU A 523 18.15 -1.40 2.60
C GLU A 523 17.96 0.13 2.45
N ARG A 524 17.47 0.60 1.29
CA ARG A 524 17.11 2.01 1.06
C ARG A 524 15.81 2.41 1.78
N LEU A 525 14.81 1.54 1.84
CA LEU A 525 13.52 1.80 2.50
C LEU A 525 13.71 2.04 4.02
N LEU A 526 14.56 1.25 4.65
CA LEU A 526 14.96 1.44 6.06
C LEU A 526 15.59 2.83 6.34
N LYS A 527 16.01 3.57 5.31
CA LYS A 527 16.55 4.93 5.41
C LYS A 527 15.55 6.02 5.02
N GLN A 528 14.37 5.67 4.50
CA GLN A 528 13.30 6.62 4.21
C GLN A 528 12.38 6.87 5.42
N TYR A 529 12.24 5.91 6.35
CA TYR A 529 11.39 6.07 7.54
C TYR A 529 11.70 7.33 8.38
N PRO A 530 12.97 7.73 8.65
CA PRO A 530 13.25 9.00 9.33
C PRO A 530 12.77 10.25 8.58
N ARG A 531 12.68 10.20 7.24
CA ARG A 531 12.08 11.28 6.44
C ARG A 531 10.55 11.25 6.52
N LEU A 532 9.94 10.07 6.50
CA LEU A 532 8.49 9.92 6.66
C LEU A 532 8.02 10.37 8.06
N ASP A 533 8.82 10.09 9.10
CA ASP A 533 8.69 10.67 10.45
C ASP A 533 8.79 12.20 10.40
N ALA A 534 9.82 12.73 9.74
CA ALA A 534 10.05 14.17 9.63
C ALA A 534 8.92 14.90 8.89
N MET A 535 8.30 14.24 7.91
CA MET A 535 7.15 14.71 7.13
C MET A 535 5.78 14.44 7.78
N HIS A 536 5.74 13.80 8.95
CA HIS A 536 4.50 13.38 9.63
C HIS A 536 3.55 12.56 8.73
N VAL A 537 4.09 11.55 8.03
CA VAL A 537 3.30 10.55 7.29
C VAL A 537 2.97 9.40 8.22
N ASN A 538 1.71 9.03 8.44
CA ASN A 538 1.34 7.92 9.34
C ASN A 538 1.50 6.56 8.65
N TYR A 539 2.74 6.14 8.36
CA TYR A 539 3.05 4.92 7.60
C TYR A 539 2.91 3.63 8.43
N ARG A 540 2.61 2.50 7.78
CA ARG A 540 2.68 1.17 8.41
C ARG A 540 4.13 0.86 8.82
N LEU A 541 4.34 0.59 10.11
CA LEU A 541 5.62 0.11 10.63
C LEU A 541 5.91 -1.32 10.13
N PRO A 542 7.18 -1.72 9.93
CA PRO A 542 7.52 -3.12 9.69
C PRO A 542 7.08 -4.01 10.85
N ASP A 543 6.73 -5.26 10.53
CA ASP A 543 6.27 -6.26 11.50
C ASP A 543 7.34 -6.65 12.53
N PHE A 544 6.89 -7.07 13.70
CA PHE A 544 7.73 -7.72 14.70
C PHE A 544 7.98 -9.18 14.32
N THR A 545 9.24 -9.52 14.05
CA THR A 545 9.70 -10.91 13.89
C THR A 545 9.61 -11.67 15.22
N GLU A 546 9.45 -13.00 15.15
CA GLU A 546 9.54 -13.94 16.29
C GLU A 546 8.42 -13.84 17.35
N LEU A 547 7.37 -13.04 17.12
CA LEU A 547 6.17 -13.08 17.94
C LEU A 547 5.25 -14.26 17.57
N VAL A 548 4.68 -14.91 18.59
CA VAL A 548 3.68 -15.99 18.47
C VAL A 548 2.40 -15.54 19.16
N GLU A 549 1.26 -15.61 18.47
CA GLU A 549 -0.03 -15.13 19.01
C GLU A 549 -0.47 -15.88 20.28
N SER A 550 -0.19 -17.18 20.37
CA SER A 550 -0.53 -18.02 21.54
C SER A 550 0.66 -18.87 21.99
N SER A 551 1.49 -18.30 22.87
CA SER A 551 2.65 -18.93 23.49
C SER A 551 2.27 -19.81 24.69
N VAL A 552 2.99 -20.92 24.89
CA VAL A 552 2.80 -21.86 26.00
C VAL A 552 4.09 -22.07 26.76
N PHE A 553 4.00 -22.23 28.08
CA PHE A 553 5.13 -22.49 28.96
C PHE A 553 4.73 -23.37 30.14
N THR A 554 5.68 -24.10 30.73
CA THR A 554 5.43 -24.97 31.89
C THR A 554 5.52 -24.21 33.21
N ASP A 555 6.61 -23.45 33.39
CA ASP A 555 7.00 -22.85 34.68
C ASP A 555 7.06 -21.32 34.58
N GLU A 556 7.94 -20.81 33.72
CA GLU A 556 8.05 -19.40 33.35
C GLU A 556 8.53 -19.26 31.90
N THR A 557 8.37 -18.06 31.34
CA THR A 557 8.91 -17.67 30.02
C THR A 557 9.13 -16.15 29.98
N THR A 558 9.63 -15.63 28.86
CA THR A 558 9.88 -14.20 28.65
C THR A 558 9.34 -13.72 27.31
N LEU A 559 8.54 -12.65 27.32
CA LEU A 559 8.29 -11.85 26.12
C LEU A 559 9.50 -10.94 25.87
N SER A 560 10.16 -11.14 24.73
CA SER A 560 11.16 -10.24 24.15
C SER A 560 10.70 -9.84 22.75
N VAL A 561 11.05 -8.64 22.29
CA VAL A 561 10.61 -8.14 20.97
C VAL A 561 11.78 -7.52 20.21
N ASN A 562 12.10 -8.09 19.05
CA ASN A 562 13.10 -7.54 18.14
C ASN A 562 12.53 -6.28 17.47
N LYS A 563 13.19 -5.13 17.67
CA LYS A 563 12.75 -3.84 17.12
C LYS A 563 13.21 -3.70 15.66
N PRO A 564 12.32 -3.70 14.65
CA PRO A 564 12.74 -3.66 13.24
C PRO A 564 13.27 -2.29 12.79
N LEU A 565 12.94 -1.23 13.54
CA LEU A 565 13.50 0.12 13.35
C LEU A 565 14.14 0.61 14.65
N ALA A 566 15.26 1.33 14.51
CA ALA A 566 15.92 1.98 15.63
C ALA A 566 15.04 3.11 16.21
N GLY A 567 15.08 3.30 17.53
CA GLY A 567 14.31 4.33 18.22
C GLY A 567 12.84 3.99 18.50
N LEU A 568 12.34 2.83 18.04
CA LEU A 568 10.99 2.36 18.41
C LEU A 568 10.86 2.16 19.92
N LYS A 569 9.78 2.70 20.48
CA LYS A 569 9.28 2.35 21.81
C LYS A 569 8.16 1.32 21.67
N ILE A 570 8.04 0.42 22.64
CA ILE A 570 7.02 -0.62 22.67
C ILE A 570 6.28 -0.45 23.99
N PHE A 571 4.96 -0.33 23.94
CA PHE A 571 4.12 -0.16 25.12
C PHE A 571 3.15 -1.33 25.22
N TYR A 572 2.87 -1.79 26.44
CA TYR A 572 2.03 -2.97 26.65
C TYR A 572 1.07 -2.81 27.84
N THR A 573 0.03 -3.65 27.84
CA THR A 573 -0.98 -3.77 28.90
C THR A 573 -1.31 -5.24 29.15
N THR A 574 -1.74 -5.57 30.37
CA THR A 574 -2.11 -6.95 30.80
C THR A 574 -3.53 -7.06 31.34
N ASP A 575 -4.24 -5.94 31.46
CA ASP A 575 -5.64 -5.82 31.91
C ASP A 575 -6.65 -5.86 30.74
N GLY A 576 -6.16 -5.89 29.49
CA GLY A 576 -6.98 -5.83 28.28
C GLY A 576 -7.23 -4.43 27.73
N SER A 577 -6.82 -3.36 28.44
CA SER A 577 -6.90 -1.98 27.95
C SER A 577 -6.01 -1.77 26.71
N LEU A 578 -6.31 -0.75 25.89
CA LEU A 578 -5.53 -0.49 24.68
C LEU A 578 -4.18 0.17 25.05
N PRO A 579 -3.01 -0.37 24.63
CA PRO A 579 -1.73 0.24 24.95
C PRO A 579 -1.55 1.61 24.28
N THR A 580 -1.08 2.58 25.06
CA THR A 580 -0.73 3.94 24.61
C THR A 580 0.69 4.30 25.06
N GLN A 581 1.17 5.49 24.67
CA GLN A 581 2.44 6.04 25.17
C GLN A 581 2.46 6.36 26.68
N GLN A 582 1.34 6.16 27.39
CA GLN A 582 1.21 6.30 28.85
C GLN A 582 1.13 4.94 29.56
N SER A 583 1.04 3.82 28.83
CA SER A 583 1.14 2.46 29.36
C SER A 583 2.59 2.11 29.73
N THR A 584 2.84 0.88 30.20
CA THR A 584 4.20 0.44 30.56
C THR A 584 5.07 0.25 29.32
N GLU A 585 6.24 0.89 29.27
CA GLU A 585 7.21 0.68 28.19
C GLU A 585 8.00 -0.62 28.39
N LEU A 586 8.03 -1.47 27.36
CA LEU A 586 8.84 -2.68 27.30
C LEU A 586 10.29 -2.31 26.94
N THR A 587 11.10 -2.06 27.96
CA THR A 587 12.52 -1.66 27.85
C THR A 587 13.48 -2.84 27.70
N GLY A 588 13.03 -4.07 27.98
CA GLY A 588 13.77 -5.32 27.89
C GLY A 588 12.82 -6.52 27.83
N SER A 589 13.22 -7.69 28.35
CA SER A 589 12.37 -8.88 28.42
C SER A 589 11.36 -8.78 29.57
N LEU A 590 10.06 -8.98 29.29
CA LEU A 590 9.03 -9.14 30.32
C LEU A 590 8.95 -10.61 30.75
N LYS A 591 9.24 -10.89 32.02
CA LYS A 591 9.11 -12.23 32.62
C LYS A 591 7.64 -12.58 32.90
N ILE A 592 7.24 -13.81 32.59
CA ILE A 592 5.87 -14.31 32.64
C ILE A 592 5.85 -15.64 33.40
N THR A 593 5.08 -15.69 34.50
CA THR A 593 5.05 -16.84 35.43
C THR A 593 3.65 -17.46 35.62
N GLN A 594 2.63 -16.84 35.02
CA GLN A 594 1.22 -17.22 35.07
C GLN A 594 0.54 -16.94 33.71
N SER A 595 -0.59 -17.60 33.45
CA SER A 595 -1.37 -17.36 32.22
C SER A 595 -1.91 -15.93 32.19
N GLN A 596 -1.66 -15.20 31.10
CA GLN A 596 -2.11 -13.82 30.92
C GLN A 596 -2.16 -13.43 29.44
N ASN A 597 -3.01 -12.45 29.11
CA ASN A 597 -2.97 -11.78 27.81
C ASN A 597 -2.06 -10.55 27.93
N ILE A 598 -1.29 -10.26 26.88
CA ILE A 598 -0.49 -9.04 26.73
C ILE A 598 -0.89 -8.39 25.42
N ARG A 599 -1.46 -7.20 25.47
CA ARG A 599 -1.65 -6.35 24.28
C ARG A 599 -0.42 -5.47 24.17
N LEU A 600 0.15 -5.31 22.97
CA LEU A 600 1.32 -4.45 22.74
C LEU A 600 1.22 -3.65 21.45
N VAL A 601 1.79 -2.46 21.47
CA VAL A 601 1.80 -1.49 20.36
C VAL A 601 3.17 -0.84 20.25
N ALA A 602 3.68 -0.69 19.03
CA ALA A 602 4.89 0.07 18.73
C ALA A 602 4.58 1.57 18.55
N TYR A 603 5.52 2.44 18.94
CA TYR A 603 5.48 3.86 18.60
C TYR A 603 6.86 4.35 18.12
N THR A 604 6.86 5.20 17.09
CA THR A 604 8.05 5.95 16.67
C THR A 604 8.35 7.11 17.62
N ALA A 605 9.52 7.74 17.46
CA ALA A 605 9.84 9.00 18.14
C ALA A 605 8.95 10.18 17.67
N SER A 606 8.35 10.09 16.49
CA SER A 606 7.37 11.06 15.95
C SER A 606 5.93 10.83 16.46
N GLY A 607 5.66 9.70 17.15
CA GLY A 607 4.34 9.34 17.69
C GLY A 607 3.47 8.50 16.76
N ILE A 608 3.97 8.08 15.60
CA ILE A 608 3.28 7.17 14.68
C ILE A 608 3.11 5.82 15.36
N ARG A 609 1.90 5.26 15.25
CA ARG A 609 1.47 4.04 15.91
C ARG A 609 1.64 2.83 14.99
N GLY A 610 2.24 1.76 15.49
CA GLY A 610 2.28 0.46 14.81
C GLY A 610 1.00 -0.34 14.98
N ASP A 611 1.01 -1.54 14.40
CA ASP A 611 -0.09 -2.49 14.60
C ASP A 611 -0.20 -2.97 16.05
N LEU A 612 -1.42 -3.38 16.41
CA LEU A 612 -1.76 -3.92 17.72
C LEU A 612 -1.58 -5.44 17.69
N TYR A 613 -0.64 -5.95 18.48
CA TYR A 613 -0.44 -7.38 18.67
C TYR A 613 -1.12 -7.80 19.98
N ASN A 614 -1.97 -8.83 19.91
CA ASN A 614 -2.67 -9.38 21.08
C ASN A 614 -2.07 -10.76 21.38
N LEU A 615 -1.07 -10.80 22.25
CA LEU A 615 -0.38 -12.05 22.61
C LEU A 615 -1.06 -12.73 23.78
N LYS A 616 -1.20 -14.05 23.70
CA LYS A 616 -1.75 -14.90 24.74
C LYS A 616 -0.64 -15.80 25.29
N TYR A 617 -0.38 -15.72 26.58
CA TYR A 617 0.56 -16.60 27.27
C TYR A 617 -0.22 -17.55 28.16
N VAL A 618 -0.04 -18.86 27.96
CA VAL A 618 -0.75 -19.91 28.71
C VAL A 618 0.23 -20.80 29.44
N LYS A 619 0.17 -20.79 30.78
CA LYS A 619 0.86 -21.77 31.60
C LYS A 619 0.13 -23.11 31.47
N GLN A 620 0.85 -24.16 31.06
CA GLN A 620 0.29 -25.50 30.87
C GLN A 620 1.22 -26.55 31.46
N ALA A 621 0.65 -27.51 32.21
CA ALA A 621 1.32 -28.78 32.44
C ALA A 621 1.43 -29.56 31.10
N LEU A 622 2.55 -30.28 30.93
CA LEU A 622 2.74 -31.22 29.82
C LEU A 622 1.55 -32.20 29.77
N ALA A 623 0.90 -32.34 28.63
CA ALA A 623 -0.22 -33.26 28.48
C ALA A 623 0.23 -34.72 28.62
N GLU A 624 -0.46 -35.49 29.46
CA GLU A 624 -0.24 -36.93 29.59
C GLU A 624 -0.65 -37.66 28.30
N PRO A 625 0.13 -38.65 27.82
CA PRO A 625 -0.20 -39.40 26.61
C PRO A 625 -1.38 -40.36 26.86
N VAL A 626 -2.16 -40.64 25.82
CA VAL A 626 -3.28 -41.59 25.87
C VAL A 626 -2.82 -43.01 25.50
N ASN A 627 -3.23 -43.99 26.32
CA ASN A 627 -2.94 -45.40 26.04
C ASN A 627 -3.94 -45.95 25.01
N LYS A 628 -3.44 -46.28 23.81
CA LYS A 628 -4.21 -46.87 22.71
C LYS A 628 -3.41 -47.99 22.05
N THR A 629 -4.12 -49.05 21.66
CA THR A 629 -3.58 -50.24 20.98
C THR A 629 -4.24 -50.41 19.62
N SER A 630 -3.61 -51.22 18.74
CA SER A 630 -4.15 -51.60 17.42
C SER A 630 -4.45 -50.44 16.46
N LEU A 631 -3.70 -49.35 16.55
CA LEU A 631 -3.80 -48.19 15.67
C LEU A 631 -3.22 -48.45 14.28
N GLN A 632 -3.75 -47.76 13.28
CA GLN A 632 -3.23 -47.74 11.91
C GLN A 632 -2.33 -46.50 11.69
N ALA A 633 -1.45 -46.55 10.69
CA ALA A 633 -0.57 -45.43 10.36
C ALA A 633 -1.31 -44.33 9.58
N GLY A 634 -0.88 -43.07 9.73
CA GLY A 634 -1.53 -41.89 9.17
C GLY A 634 -2.75 -41.43 10.00
N LEU A 635 -3.48 -40.45 9.50
CA LEU A 635 -4.72 -39.91 10.09
C LEU A 635 -5.95 -40.36 9.30
N ALA A 636 -7.08 -40.51 9.98
CA ALA A 636 -8.38 -40.66 9.34
C ALA A 636 -8.92 -39.28 8.95
N VAL A 637 -9.25 -39.06 7.67
CA VAL A 637 -9.87 -37.82 7.18
C VAL A 637 -11.25 -38.09 6.59
N ARG A 638 -12.24 -37.31 7.02
CA ARG A 638 -13.61 -37.32 6.48
C ARG A 638 -13.84 -36.12 5.57
N TYR A 639 -14.45 -36.38 4.42
CA TYR A 639 -14.75 -35.40 3.38
C TYR A 639 -16.23 -35.03 3.35
N PHE A 640 -16.51 -33.73 3.21
CA PHE A 640 -17.85 -33.15 3.21
C PHE A 640 -18.00 -32.20 2.01
N PRO A 641 -18.60 -32.64 0.88
CA PRO A 641 -18.73 -31.83 -0.35
C PRO A 641 -19.85 -30.78 -0.24
N ALA A 642 -19.63 -29.74 0.56
CA ALA A 642 -20.51 -28.59 0.71
C ALA A 642 -19.74 -27.36 1.23
N PHE A 643 -20.28 -26.16 0.95
CA PHE A 643 -19.78 -24.91 1.52
C PHE A 643 -20.16 -24.79 3.01
N TYR A 644 -19.19 -24.39 3.84
CA TYR A 644 -19.38 -24.17 5.28
C TYR A 644 -18.80 -22.82 5.70
N LYS A 645 -19.59 -21.96 6.35
CA LYS A 645 -19.10 -20.63 6.81
C LYS A 645 -18.10 -20.67 7.98
N LYS A 646 -17.98 -21.82 8.66
CA LYS A 646 -17.13 -22.07 9.84
C LYS A 646 -16.83 -23.56 9.94
N THR A 647 -15.67 -23.93 10.51
CA THR A 647 -15.27 -25.33 10.72
C THR A 647 -16.22 -26.07 11.66
N THR A 648 -16.78 -25.34 12.62
CA THR A 648 -17.79 -25.80 13.59
C THR A 648 -19.15 -26.17 12.96
N LEU A 649 -19.41 -25.78 11.70
CA LEU A 649 -20.63 -26.15 10.97
C LEU A 649 -20.48 -27.43 10.12
N ILE A 650 -19.26 -27.97 10.00
CA ILE A 650 -19.02 -29.27 9.37
C ILE A 650 -19.60 -30.36 10.29
N PRO A 651 -20.45 -31.29 9.81
CA PRO A 651 -20.99 -32.39 10.63
C PRO A 651 -19.91 -33.30 11.22
N ASP A 652 -20.19 -34.03 12.30
CA ASP A 652 -19.24 -35.01 12.86
C ASP A 652 -19.27 -36.38 12.16
N THR A 653 -20.41 -36.70 11.54
CA THR A 653 -20.62 -37.90 10.74
C THR A 653 -20.73 -37.54 9.25
N ALA A 654 -19.84 -38.11 8.45
CA ALA A 654 -19.96 -38.09 6.99
C ALA A 654 -20.84 -39.26 6.53
N LYS A 655 -21.45 -39.15 5.34
CA LYS A 655 -22.12 -40.28 4.67
C LYS A 655 -21.14 -41.30 4.07
N ASN A 656 -19.88 -40.90 3.93
CA ASN A 656 -18.82 -41.67 3.28
C ASN A 656 -17.83 -42.20 4.33
N GLN A 657 -17.13 -43.29 3.98
CA GLN A 657 -16.03 -43.82 4.79
C GLN A 657 -14.89 -42.79 4.93
N ALA A 658 -14.17 -42.83 6.05
CA ALA A 658 -12.96 -42.01 6.21
C ALA A 658 -11.82 -42.55 5.33
N LEU A 659 -11.05 -41.65 4.74
CA LEU A 659 -9.83 -41.94 4.01
C LEU A 659 -8.63 -41.91 4.99
N THR A 660 -7.53 -42.57 4.63
CA THR A 660 -6.28 -42.53 5.42
C THR A 660 -5.25 -41.67 4.70
N VAL A 661 -4.64 -40.71 5.40
CA VAL A 661 -3.56 -39.86 4.88
C VAL A 661 -2.30 -39.98 5.74
N SER A 662 -1.13 -40.12 5.11
CA SER A 662 0.18 -40.18 5.79
C SER A 662 0.69 -38.83 6.31
N THR A 663 0.10 -37.73 5.83
CA THR A 663 0.49 -36.34 6.06
C THR A 663 -0.76 -35.46 6.02
N VAL A 664 -0.70 -34.25 6.59
CA VAL A 664 -1.80 -33.28 6.49
C VAL A 664 -1.80 -32.66 5.08
N THR A 665 -2.62 -33.24 4.21
CA THR A 665 -2.80 -32.85 2.81
C THR A 665 -4.24 -33.11 2.38
N VAL A 666 -4.82 -32.22 1.56
CA VAL A 666 -6.16 -32.41 0.97
C VAL A 666 -6.18 -33.71 0.15
N PRO A 667 -7.10 -34.66 0.41
CA PRO A 667 -7.23 -35.89 -0.37
C PRO A 667 -7.61 -35.63 -1.83
N LYS A 668 -7.20 -36.52 -2.75
CA LYS A 668 -7.50 -36.39 -4.20
C LYS A 668 -9.00 -36.54 -4.51
N GLU A 669 -9.72 -37.14 -3.58
CA GLU A 669 -11.16 -37.36 -3.57
C GLU A 669 -11.94 -36.07 -3.24
N ALA A 670 -11.28 -35.02 -2.76
CA ALA A 670 -11.89 -33.74 -2.44
C ALA A 670 -12.00 -32.83 -3.69
N THR A 671 -12.95 -33.14 -4.58
CA THR A 671 -13.07 -32.51 -5.91
C THR A 671 -14.20 -31.49 -6.07
N ALA A 672 -15.03 -31.29 -5.05
CA ALA A 672 -16.08 -30.25 -5.06
C ALA A 672 -15.47 -28.83 -5.01
N PRO A 673 -16.13 -27.81 -5.58
CA PRO A 673 -15.63 -26.42 -5.57
C PRO A 673 -15.62 -25.76 -4.18
N SER A 674 -16.36 -26.31 -3.22
CA SER A 674 -16.34 -25.92 -1.81
C SER A 674 -16.49 -27.19 -0.97
N PHE A 675 -15.77 -27.32 0.15
CA PHE A 675 -15.84 -28.52 0.99
C PHE A 675 -15.37 -28.30 2.44
N GLY A 676 -15.68 -29.27 3.31
CA GLY A 676 -15.07 -29.44 4.62
C GLY A 676 -14.24 -30.72 4.70
N LEU A 677 -13.16 -30.68 5.51
CA LEU A 677 -12.38 -31.84 5.93
C LEU A 677 -12.30 -31.91 7.46
N LYS A 678 -12.44 -33.11 8.03
CA LYS A 678 -12.11 -33.41 9.43
C LYS A 678 -11.06 -34.50 9.50
N TYR A 679 -9.83 -34.15 9.85
CA TYR A 679 -8.75 -35.08 10.18
C TYR A 679 -8.84 -35.43 11.67
N LYS A 680 -8.82 -36.72 12.00
CA LYS A 680 -8.78 -37.22 13.38
C LYS A 680 -7.81 -38.39 13.52
N GLY A 681 -7.23 -38.50 14.71
CA GLY A 681 -6.31 -39.57 15.07
C GLY A 681 -5.44 -39.12 16.23
N TYR A 682 -4.14 -39.36 16.10
CA TYR A 682 -3.13 -39.17 17.13
C TYR A 682 -1.79 -38.75 16.50
N VAL A 683 -0.98 -38.05 17.29
CA VAL A 683 0.43 -37.76 17.01
C VAL A 683 1.31 -38.32 18.12
N ASP A 684 2.30 -39.14 17.78
CA ASP A 684 3.22 -39.78 18.73
C ASP A 684 4.44 -38.89 18.97
N ILE A 685 4.48 -38.24 20.14
CA ILE A 685 5.47 -37.23 20.49
C ILE A 685 6.77 -37.92 20.96
N PRO A 686 7.95 -37.61 20.38
CA PRO A 686 9.19 -38.35 20.67
C PRO A 686 9.81 -38.02 22.04
N THR A 687 9.62 -36.79 22.52
CA THR A 687 10.24 -36.22 23.73
C THR A 687 9.35 -35.14 24.35
N ASP A 688 9.40 -35.00 25.67
CA ASP A 688 8.69 -33.95 26.41
C ASP A 688 9.11 -32.53 25.95
N GLY A 689 8.16 -31.59 25.95
CA GLY A 689 8.44 -30.18 25.76
C GLY A 689 7.26 -29.35 25.30
N VAL A 690 7.53 -28.10 24.94
CA VAL A 690 6.59 -27.24 24.22
C VAL A 690 6.87 -27.36 22.72
N TYR A 691 5.82 -27.62 21.95
CA TYR A 691 5.85 -27.70 20.50
C TYR A 691 5.07 -26.52 19.93
N THR A 692 5.61 -25.88 18.89
CA THR A 692 4.88 -24.87 18.10
C THR A 692 4.37 -25.53 16.83
N PHE A 693 3.13 -25.26 16.44
CA PHE A 693 2.53 -25.71 15.19
C PHE A 693 2.15 -24.50 14.34
N TYR A 694 2.34 -24.62 13.03
CA TYR A 694 2.14 -23.56 12.04
C TYR A 694 1.18 -24.10 10.98
N LEU A 695 -0.04 -23.56 10.93
CA LEU A 695 -1.09 -23.95 10.01
C LEU A 695 -1.22 -22.87 8.94
N THR A 696 -0.75 -23.16 7.73
CA THR A 696 -1.10 -22.38 6.54
C THR A 696 -2.40 -22.93 5.97
N CYS A 697 -3.43 -22.11 5.82
CA CYS A 697 -4.63 -22.49 5.09
C CYS A 697 -5.29 -21.32 4.33
N ASP A 698 -5.78 -21.65 3.13
CA ASP A 698 -6.75 -20.84 2.39
C ASP A 698 -8.13 -21.18 2.93
N ASP A 699 -8.94 -20.18 3.25
CA ASP A 699 -10.08 -20.27 4.15
C ASP A 699 -9.80 -21.04 5.48
N GLY A 700 -10.84 -21.53 6.15
CA GLY A 700 -10.82 -21.75 7.59
C GLY A 700 -10.14 -23.05 8.06
N GLY A 701 -9.22 -22.95 9.02
CA GLY A 701 -8.52 -24.09 9.64
C GLY A 701 -8.42 -24.01 11.17
N VAL A 702 -8.71 -25.11 11.88
CA VAL A 702 -8.65 -25.18 13.35
C VAL A 702 -7.95 -26.47 13.81
N LEU A 703 -6.81 -26.32 14.50
CA LEU A 703 -5.98 -27.41 15.00
C LEU A 703 -6.12 -27.60 16.52
N LYS A 704 -6.34 -28.84 16.95
CA LYS A 704 -6.29 -29.28 18.35
C LYS A 704 -5.31 -30.44 18.52
N ILE A 705 -4.53 -30.41 19.58
CA ILE A 705 -3.63 -31.49 19.99
C ILE A 705 -3.75 -31.67 21.51
N ALA A 706 -3.81 -32.93 21.97
CA ALA A 706 -4.10 -33.27 23.36
C ALA A 706 -5.39 -32.60 23.89
N ASP A 707 -6.41 -32.56 23.03
CA ASP A 707 -7.73 -31.90 23.22
C ASP A 707 -7.67 -30.39 23.53
N ARG A 708 -6.49 -29.77 23.45
CA ARG A 708 -6.26 -28.32 23.58
C ARG A 708 -6.32 -27.68 22.20
N LEU A 709 -6.96 -26.51 22.09
CA LEU A 709 -6.88 -25.66 20.90
C LEU A 709 -5.44 -25.12 20.76
N VAL A 710 -4.79 -25.37 19.62
CA VAL A 710 -3.40 -25.00 19.35
C VAL A 710 -3.32 -23.85 18.34
N VAL A 711 -4.05 -23.95 17.22
CA VAL A 711 -4.13 -22.89 16.21
C VAL A 711 -5.59 -22.65 15.80
N ASP A 712 -6.00 -21.39 15.79
CA ASP A 712 -7.33 -20.94 15.37
C ASP A 712 -7.21 -20.00 14.17
N ASN A 713 -7.40 -20.56 12.98
CA ASN A 713 -7.43 -19.87 11.70
C ASN A 713 -8.84 -19.93 11.11
N GLU A 714 -9.90 -19.80 11.93
CA GLU A 714 -11.29 -19.83 11.44
C GLU A 714 -11.76 -18.48 10.87
N ALA A 715 -11.60 -18.31 9.57
CA ALA A 715 -12.30 -17.28 8.77
C ALA A 715 -12.44 -17.73 7.30
N MET A 716 -12.93 -16.84 6.44
CA MET A 716 -12.77 -16.91 4.98
C MET A 716 -11.70 -15.89 4.60
N HIS A 717 -10.65 -16.31 3.90
CA HIS A 717 -9.47 -15.51 3.56
C HIS A 717 -8.55 -16.26 2.59
N SER A 718 -7.79 -15.52 1.77
CA SER A 718 -6.64 -16.07 1.04
C SER A 718 -5.65 -16.79 1.97
N ALA A 719 -4.85 -17.73 1.46
CA ALA A 719 -3.87 -18.50 2.24
C ALA A 719 -3.01 -17.66 3.21
N ILE A 720 -3.30 -17.80 4.53
CA ILE A 720 -2.47 -17.22 5.60
C ILE A 720 -1.94 -18.31 6.54
N GLU A 721 -0.78 -18.06 7.14
CA GLU A 721 -0.21 -18.90 8.21
C GLU A 721 -0.50 -18.29 9.58
N LYS A 722 -1.01 -19.13 10.50
CA LYS A 722 -1.04 -18.85 11.93
C LYS A 722 -0.27 -19.90 12.71
N SER A 723 0.19 -19.53 13.90
CA SER A 723 0.92 -20.44 14.78
C SER A 723 0.48 -20.35 16.24
N GLY A 724 0.74 -21.44 16.97
CA GLY A 724 0.46 -21.53 18.40
C GLY A 724 1.09 -22.77 19.00
N GLN A 725 1.16 -22.78 20.33
CA GLN A 725 1.97 -23.74 21.09
C GLN A 725 1.15 -24.68 21.97
N VAL A 726 1.75 -25.82 22.33
CA VAL A 726 1.18 -26.77 23.29
C VAL A 726 2.28 -27.52 24.05
N ALA A 727 2.08 -27.71 25.36
CA ALA A 727 2.98 -28.47 26.23
C ALA A 727 2.57 -29.96 26.25
N LEU A 728 3.44 -30.86 25.79
CA LEU A 728 3.16 -32.28 25.58
C LEU A 728 4.23 -33.15 26.22
N LYS A 729 3.84 -34.24 26.91
CA LYS A 729 4.77 -35.32 27.21
C LYS A 729 4.99 -36.21 25.99
N LYS A 730 6.10 -36.95 26.00
CA LYS A 730 6.39 -38.07 25.12
C LYS A 730 5.24 -39.08 25.10
N GLY A 731 4.99 -39.63 23.91
CA GLY A 731 3.96 -40.64 23.66
C GLY A 731 2.77 -40.08 22.88
N LEU A 732 1.72 -40.89 22.81
CA LEU A 732 0.60 -40.67 21.92
C LEU A 732 -0.34 -39.56 22.41
N GLN A 733 -0.54 -38.51 21.61
CA GLN A 733 -1.42 -37.38 21.92
C GLN A 733 -2.60 -37.33 20.93
N PRO A 734 -3.86 -37.10 21.37
CA PRO A 734 -5.00 -36.83 20.47
C PRO A 734 -4.70 -35.75 19.43
N PHE A 735 -5.16 -35.95 18.19
CA PHE A 735 -5.02 -35.00 17.09
C PHE A 735 -6.37 -34.79 16.38
N GLU A 736 -6.78 -33.53 16.25
CA GLU A 736 -7.91 -33.12 15.42
C GLU A 736 -7.54 -31.87 14.62
N LEU A 737 -7.76 -31.90 13.30
CA LEU A 737 -7.69 -30.71 12.44
C LEU A 737 -8.98 -30.64 11.63
N ASN A 738 -9.67 -29.52 11.71
CA ASN A 738 -10.83 -29.22 10.87
C ASN A 738 -10.42 -28.15 9.84
N PHE A 739 -10.77 -28.34 8.58
CA PHE A 739 -10.43 -27.44 7.46
C PHE A 739 -11.65 -27.24 6.56
N LEU A 740 -11.76 -26.10 5.89
CA LEU A 740 -12.76 -25.84 4.86
C LEU A 740 -12.19 -25.04 3.69
N GLU A 741 -12.70 -25.31 2.49
CA GLU A 741 -12.50 -24.56 1.24
C GLU A 741 -13.82 -23.86 0.90
N GLY A 742 -13.80 -22.53 0.79
CA GLY A 742 -14.94 -21.72 0.35
C GLY A 742 -15.08 -21.74 -1.16
N GLY A 743 -13.98 -21.58 -1.89
CA GLY A 743 -13.90 -21.86 -3.33
C GLY A 743 -13.02 -20.89 -4.11
N GLY A 744 -12.22 -21.44 -5.02
CA GLY A 744 -11.29 -20.71 -5.88
C GLY A 744 -9.95 -21.44 -6.03
N GLY A 745 -9.65 -22.36 -5.12
CA GLY A 745 -8.41 -23.12 -5.05
C GLY A 745 -7.81 -23.02 -3.64
N TYR A 746 -7.46 -24.18 -3.07
CA TYR A 746 -7.03 -24.28 -1.68
C TYR A 746 -5.51 -24.25 -1.50
N ALA A 747 -5.11 -23.84 -0.31
CA ALA A 747 -3.83 -24.19 0.32
C ALA A 747 -4.11 -24.84 1.67
N LEU A 748 -3.35 -25.89 2.01
CA LEU A 748 -3.35 -26.49 3.34
C LEU A 748 -1.96 -27.06 3.63
N LYS A 749 -1.34 -26.62 4.73
CA LYS A 749 -0.02 -27.07 5.17
C LYS A 749 0.08 -26.99 6.69
N LEU A 750 0.66 -28.02 7.30
CA LEU A 750 0.94 -28.05 8.73
C LEU A 750 2.42 -28.36 8.99
N LEU A 751 3.13 -27.39 9.57
CA LEU A 751 4.50 -27.54 10.05
C LEU A 751 4.53 -27.53 11.58
N TYR A 752 5.64 -28.00 12.15
CA TYR A 752 5.94 -27.90 13.57
C TYR A 752 7.39 -27.46 13.84
N THR A 753 7.64 -26.95 15.04
CA THR A 753 8.98 -26.77 15.62
C THR A 753 9.00 -27.25 17.07
N LYS A 754 10.18 -27.61 17.56
CA LYS A 754 10.46 -27.87 18.97
C LYS A 754 11.72 -27.08 19.36
N ASP A 755 11.71 -26.45 20.53
CA ASP A 755 12.87 -25.74 21.11
C ASP A 755 13.57 -24.73 20.16
N GLY A 756 12.82 -24.12 19.22
CA GLY A 756 13.37 -23.19 18.22
C GLY A 756 13.98 -23.83 16.97
N SER A 757 13.72 -25.12 16.71
CA SER A 757 14.12 -25.78 15.45
C SER A 757 13.57 -25.07 14.21
N ALA A 758 14.18 -25.32 13.04
CA ALA A 758 13.57 -24.93 11.77
C ALA A 758 12.19 -25.61 11.57
N PRO A 759 11.19 -24.93 10.98
CA PRO A 759 9.89 -25.54 10.68
C PRO A 759 9.99 -26.74 9.75
N ALA A 760 9.39 -27.87 10.17
CA ALA A 760 9.38 -29.13 9.43
C ALA A 760 7.96 -29.73 9.37
N GLU A 761 7.70 -30.58 8.37
CA GLU A 761 6.45 -31.36 8.32
C GLU A 761 6.44 -32.41 9.44
N ILE A 762 5.27 -32.68 10.03
CA ILE A 762 5.11 -33.72 11.04
C ILE A 762 5.46 -35.08 10.39
N PRO A 763 6.44 -35.86 10.93
CA PRO A 763 6.81 -37.14 10.35
C PRO A 763 5.62 -38.09 10.26
N ALA A 764 5.41 -38.70 9.09
CA ALA A 764 4.31 -39.65 8.86
C ALA A 764 4.30 -40.82 9.86
N SER A 765 5.47 -41.19 10.40
CA SER A 765 5.65 -42.20 11.45
C SER A 765 5.08 -41.81 12.82
N TRP A 766 4.81 -40.52 13.08
CA TRP A 766 4.16 -40.06 14.30
C TRP A 766 2.63 -40.13 14.19
N LEU A 767 2.08 -40.03 12.98
CA LEU A 767 0.63 -39.94 12.75
C LEU A 767 -0.01 -41.33 12.78
N LYS A 768 -1.06 -41.49 13.60
CA LYS A 768 -1.79 -42.76 13.82
C LYS A 768 -3.29 -42.53 13.99
N HIS A 769 -4.14 -43.51 13.75
CA HIS A 769 -5.60 -43.44 14.00
C HIS A 769 -6.22 -44.78 14.41
#